data_AF-A0A8J5HC48-F1
#
_entry.id   AF-A0A8J5HC48-F1
#
_cell.length_a   1.000
_cell.length_b   1.000
_cell.length_c   1.000
_cell.angle_alpha   90.00
_cell.angle_beta   90.00
_cell.angle_gamma   90.00
#
_symmetry.space_group_name_H-M   'P 1'
#
loop_
_entity.id
_entity.type
_entity.pdbx_description
1 polymer ?
#
loop_
_entity_poly.entity_id
_entity_poly.type
_entity_poly.pdbx_seq_one_letter_code
_entity_poly.pdbx_strand_id
1 'polypeptide(L)'
;MPFGDFFVLLSSERPAWWLPCPPLARRGFPSSSKSLPVSLEGEAGAPASAAFKAPVGDREGMPALACVDAAVSPPSYGIAWDGALPAPGIFPGGAPTTPVDDAADGRPVPWSPDLSAVLYRIDSWGVPYFCINAAGDIAVRPYGASTLPHQEIDLMKVVKKASDPKFDGGLGLRLPLLVRFPDVLRHRLESLHSAFEFAIQSNGYGSPYQGVYPVKCNQDRYIVEDIVEFGAPFGFGLEAGSKAELLLAMNCLSKGSPEAFLICNGYKDEEYIVLALIARSMDLNTVIVLEQEEELDAVVETSLRLGVRPVIGLRAKLRTKHSGHFGSTSGENGKFGLTTAQILSVAHKLQRLDMLDCLQLLHFHIGSQIPSTALLSDGVSEAAQIYCELSRLGASMRVIDIGGGLGIDYDGSHSSGTDMSVSYSLDEYADAVVRSVMLACDRKHIRHPIICSESGRALVSHHSVLIFEAISSSTSKAEALSSMAPNLAYFLDELADDVRSDYRNLMAAAFRCEYETCALYADRLKWRCVDQFKEGILGLEHLAAVDALCDLVSKEMGVADSVKTYHVNLSLFTSLPDFWAIGQLFPIIPIHHLDQRPEVKGILSDLTCDSDGKVDRFIGGQSSLPLHELGGITGEEGGYYLGMFLGGAYQEALGGLHNLFGGPSVVRVSHADGPHCFAVTLAVPGQSCADVLRALQHEPAMMFDALKHRAEECAAGSGDALSCALAHAFHSMPSFAMARTKQTARKSTGGKAPRKQLATKAARKSAPTTGGVKKPHRYRPGTVALREIRKYQKSTDLLIRKLPFQRLVREIAQDFKTDLRFQSHAVLALQEAAEAYLVGLFEDTNLCAIHAKRVTIMPKDIQLARRIRGERA
;
A
#
# COMPACT_ATOMS: atom_id res chain seq x y z
N MET A 1 5.63 -47.64 -28.91
CA MET A 1 7.11 -47.62 -28.66
C MET A 1 7.38 -46.58 -27.57
N PRO A 2 8.52 -46.62 -26.84
CA PRO A 2 8.68 -45.86 -25.59
C PRO A 2 8.75 -44.34 -25.79
N PHE A 3 8.22 -43.59 -24.82
CA PHE A 3 8.17 -42.12 -24.79
C PHE A 3 9.54 -41.48 -24.44
N GLY A 4 10.60 -41.81 -25.19
CA GLY A 4 11.94 -41.24 -24.97
C GLY A 4 12.19 -39.92 -25.72
N ASP A 5 11.91 -39.91 -27.02
CA ASP A 5 12.60 -38.99 -27.93
C ASP A 5 12.06 -37.55 -27.96
N PHE A 6 10.89 -37.28 -27.36
CA PHE A 6 10.33 -35.93 -27.27
C PHE A 6 11.05 -35.03 -26.25
N PHE A 7 11.88 -35.60 -25.36
CA PHE A 7 12.59 -34.85 -24.30
C PHE A 7 13.93 -34.24 -24.72
N VAL A 8 14.51 -34.66 -25.85
CA VAL A 8 15.85 -34.25 -26.27
C VAL A 8 15.90 -32.80 -26.76
N LEU A 9 14.82 -32.31 -27.39
CA LEU A 9 14.76 -30.99 -28.04
C LEU A 9 14.56 -29.79 -27.08
N LEU A 10 14.45 -30.02 -25.77
CA LEU A 10 14.31 -28.96 -24.75
C LEU A 10 15.42 -28.96 -23.69
N SER A 11 16.44 -29.81 -23.83
CA SER A 11 17.45 -30.05 -22.77
C SER A 11 18.73 -29.19 -22.88
N SER A 12 18.77 -28.17 -23.74
CA SER A 12 19.98 -27.36 -24.02
C SER A 12 19.97 -25.92 -23.46
N GLU A 13 18.82 -25.36 -23.07
CA GLU A 13 18.73 -24.03 -22.44
C GLU A 13 17.91 -24.08 -21.14
N ARG A 14 18.39 -23.42 -20.08
CA ARG A 14 17.77 -23.46 -18.74
C ARG A 14 16.61 -22.45 -18.62
N PRO A 15 15.35 -22.86 -18.40
CA PRO A 15 14.24 -21.94 -18.13
C PRO A 15 14.01 -21.84 -16.62
N ALA A 16 14.24 -20.65 -16.04
CA ALA A 16 14.03 -20.37 -14.61
C ALA A 16 12.68 -19.65 -14.36
N TRP A 17 11.58 -20.30 -14.74
CA TRP A 17 10.19 -19.86 -14.59
C TRP A 17 9.51 -20.83 -13.62
N TRP A 18 8.69 -20.44 -12.64
CA TRP A 18 7.67 -19.39 -12.64
C TRP A 18 7.51 -18.67 -11.28
N LEU A 19 6.84 -17.51 -11.28
CA LEU A 19 6.22 -16.87 -10.11
C LEU A 19 4.75 -16.51 -10.47
N PRO A 20 3.83 -16.38 -9.50
CA PRO A 20 2.38 -16.45 -9.76
C PRO A 20 1.79 -15.23 -10.47
N CYS A 21 0.72 -15.47 -11.24
CA CYS A 21 -0.22 -14.46 -11.71
C CYS A 21 -1.52 -14.51 -10.89
N PRO A 22 -2.28 -13.41 -10.79
CA PRO A 22 -3.62 -13.41 -10.21
C PRO A 22 -4.64 -14.18 -11.09
N PRO A 23 -5.75 -14.67 -10.52
CA PRO A 23 -6.68 -15.56 -11.22
C PRO A 23 -7.42 -14.86 -12.37
N LEU A 24 -7.28 -15.37 -13.59
CA LEU A 24 -8.07 -14.95 -14.73
C LEU A 24 -9.52 -15.45 -14.60
N ALA A 25 -10.47 -14.51 -14.60
CA ALA A 25 -11.88 -14.82 -14.41
C ALA A 25 -12.43 -15.75 -15.50
N ARG A 26 -12.89 -16.94 -15.11
CA ARG A 26 -13.61 -17.86 -15.99
C ARG A 26 -14.89 -17.20 -16.50
N ARG A 27 -14.92 -16.80 -17.78
CA ARG A 27 -16.19 -16.52 -18.48
C ARG A 27 -16.96 -17.84 -18.63
N GLY A 28 -17.94 -18.06 -17.76
CA GLY A 28 -18.85 -19.19 -17.89
C GLY A 28 -19.70 -19.07 -19.15
N PHE A 29 -19.65 -20.07 -20.03
CA PHE A 29 -20.71 -20.34 -20.98
C PHE A 29 -21.71 -21.34 -20.35
N PRO A 30 -23.01 -21.21 -20.65
CA PRO A 30 -24.05 -21.90 -19.89
C PRO A 30 -24.13 -23.41 -20.19
N SER A 31 -24.46 -24.19 -19.18
CA SER A 31 -24.77 -25.62 -19.31
C SER A 31 -26.16 -25.83 -19.93
N SER A 32 -26.23 -26.02 -21.24
CA SER A 32 -27.47 -26.39 -21.94
C SER A 32 -27.37 -27.76 -22.63
N SER A 33 -27.61 -28.83 -21.86
CA SER A 33 -27.73 -30.19 -22.39
C SER A 33 -29.08 -30.38 -23.10
N LYS A 34 -29.09 -30.31 -24.45
CA LYS A 34 -30.19 -30.83 -25.29
C LYS A 34 -29.77 -31.07 -26.75
N SER A 35 -29.80 -32.34 -27.13
CA SER A 35 -30.02 -32.92 -28.47
C SER A 35 -29.95 -32.02 -29.72
N LEU A 36 -29.00 -32.34 -30.62
CA LEU A 36 -29.18 -32.17 -32.08
C LEU A 36 -30.30 -33.10 -32.60
N PRO A 37 -30.90 -32.78 -33.76
CA PRO A 37 -30.50 -33.53 -34.96
C PRO A 37 -30.14 -32.63 -36.16
N VAL A 38 -29.66 -33.25 -37.25
CA VAL A 38 -29.13 -32.63 -38.48
C VAL A 38 -30.02 -32.96 -39.68
N SER A 39 -30.27 -31.99 -40.59
CA SER A 39 -30.55 -32.11 -42.05
C SER A 39 -31.16 -30.80 -42.60
N LEU A 40 -31.11 -30.41 -43.89
CA LEU A 40 -30.27 -30.74 -45.05
C LEU A 40 -30.49 -29.64 -46.13
N GLU A 41 -29.47 -29.36 -46.95
CA GLU A 41 -29.54 -28.78 -48.33
C GLU A 41 -30.23 -27.41 -48.61
N GLY A 42 -29.89 -26.78 -49.75
CA GLY A 42 -30.44 -25.50 -50.23
C GLY A 42 -29.44 -24.64 -51.03
N GLU A 43 -29.62 -24.52 -52.35
CA GLU A 43 -28.60 -24.01 -53.29
C GLU A 43 -28.56 -22.48 -53.54
N ALA A 44 -27.39 -22.03 -54.01
CA ALA A 44 -27.11 -21.00 -55.04
C ALA A 44 -27.71 -19.56 -54.98
N GLY A 45 -26.84 -18.56 -55.23
CA GLY A 45 -27.25 -17.19 -55.61
C GLY A 45 -26.15 -16.12 -55.50
N ALA A 46 -25.59 -15.66 -56.63
CA ALA A 46 -24.64 -14.54 -56.76
C ALA A 46 -24.60 -14.06 -58.24
N PRO A 47 -23.86 -13.01 -58.67
CA PRO A 47 -23.13 -11.94 -57.97
C PRO A 47 -23.38 -10.49 -58.50
N ALA A 48 -22.87 -9.45 -57.81
CA ALA A 48 -22.39 -8.11 -58.31
C ALA A 48 -22.18 -7.18 -57.08
N SER A 49 -21.15 -6.35 -56.85
CA SER A 49 -20.29 -5.44 -57.66
C SER A 49 -20.99 -4.12 -58.11
N ALA A 50 -20.39 -2.90 -57.97
CA ALA A 50 -19.23 -2.46 -57.18
C ALA A 50 -19.16 -0.91 -56.97
N ALA A 51 -18.83 -0.48 -55.74
CA ALA A 51 -17.85 0.57 -55.36
C ALA A 51 -17.93 2.07 -55.81
N PHE A 52 -17.05 2.87 -55.17
CA PHE A 52 -16.49 4.21 -55.50
C PHE A 52 -17.06 5.55 -54.94
N LYS A 53 -16.31 6.08 -53.94
CA LYS A 53 -15.83 7.47 -53.68
C LYS A 53 -16.78 8.70 -53.53
N ALA A 54 -16.34 9.61 -52.65
CA ALA A 54 -16.81 11.00 -52.48
C ALA A 54 -15.98 12.02 -53.31
N PRO A 55 -16.33 13.34 -53.28
CA PRO A 55 -15.34 14.30 -52.76
C PRO A 55 -15.86 15.58 -52.02
N VAL A 56 -15.02 16.01 -51.07
CA VAL A 56 -14.64 17.34 -50.51
C VAL A 56 -15.22 18.67 -51.06
N GLY A 57 -15.55 19.60 -50.13
CA GLY A 57 -15.17 21.04 -50.15
C GLY A 57 -16.30 22.09 -50.26
N ASP A 58 -16.13 23.38 -49.86
CA ASP A 58 -15.23 24.04 -48.89
C ASP A 58 -15.71 25.51 -48.63
N ARG A 59 -15.49 26.11 -47.42
CA ARG A 59 -15.59 27.57 -47.08
C ARG A 59 -16.96 28.30 -47.28
N GLU A 60 -17.25 29.54 -46.83
CA GLU A 60 -16.65 30.54 -45.89
C GLU A 60 -17.75 31.50 -45.36
N GLY A 61 -17.48 32.34 -44.34
CA GLY A 61 -18.18 33.63 -44.15
C GLY A 61 -18.80 33.96 -42.76
N MET A 62 -18.45 35.13 -42.21
CA MET A 62 -19.08 35.81 -41.06
C MET A 62 -19.09 37.34 -41.34
N PRO A 63 -19.98 38.16 -40.73
CA PRO A 63 -19.51 39.10 -39.68
C PRO A 63 -20.57 39.52 -38.63
N ALA A 64 -20.20 40.45 -37.73
CA ALA A 64 -21.05 41.11 -36.69
C ALA A 64 -21.52 42.53 -37.16
N LEU A 65 -22.04 43.51 -36.37
CA LEU A 65 -21.93 43.88 -34.94
C LEU A 65 -22.95 45.01 -34.56
N ALA A 66 -23.27 45.19 -33.25
CA ALA A 66 -23.78 46.43 -32.58
C ALA A 66 -25.28 46.86 -32.80
N CYS A 67 -26.00 47.64 -31.94
CA CYS A 67 -25.78 48.16 -30.56
C CYS A 67 -27.06 48.79 -29.91
N VAL A 68 -27.20 48.76 -28.55
CA VAL A 68 -28.04 49.59 -27.60
C VAL A 68 -29.57 49.84 -27.86
N ASP A 69 -30.47 50.23 -26.92
CA ASP A 69 -30.38 50.75 -25.53
C ASP A 69 -31.68 50.54 -24.67
N ALA A 70 -31.59 50.77 -23.34
CA ALA A 70 -32.63 51.11 -22.33
C ALA A 70 -33.83 50.13 -22.10
N ALA A 71 -34.55 50.06 -20.97
CA ALA A 71 -34.65 50.83 -19.69
C ALA A 71 -35.37 49.91 -18.62
N VAL A 72 -35.59 50.17 -17.31
CA VAL A 72 -35.09 51.09 -16.25
C VAL A 72 -35.63 50.58 -14.87
N SER A 73 -35.09 51.02 -13.72
CA SER A 73 -35.54 50.69 -12.32
C SER A 73 -36.10 51.92 -11.57
N PRO A 74 -36.86 51.78 -10.46
CA PRO A 74 -36.33 52.09 -9.09
C PRO A 74 -37.11 51.35 -7.95
N PRO A 75 -37.11 51.74 -6.64
CA PRO A 75 -36.19 52.55 -5.79
C PRO A 75 -35.54 51.72 -4.63
N SER A 76 -34.37 51.97 -3.97
CA SER A 76 -33.68 53.14 -3.37
C SER A 76 -34.37 53.73 -2.11
N TYR A 77 -33.80 53.86 -0.89
CA TYR A 77 -32.42 53.93 -0.34
C TYR A 77 -32.34 53.21 1.04
N GLY A 78 -31.24 53.10 1.82
CA GLY A 78 -29.82 53.49 1.69
C GLY A 78 -29.20 54.07 3.00
N ILE A 79 -27.86 54.24 3.06
CA ILE A 79 -27.02 54.87 4.13
C ILE A 79 -26.80 54.02 5.42
N ALA A 80 -25.59 53.83 6.00
CA ALA A 80 -24.19 53.89 5.50
C ALA A 80 -23.21 53.38 6.59
N TRP A 81 -22.03 52.85 6.20
CA TRP A 81 -20.76 53.02 6.93
C TRP A 81 -19.53 52.66 6.06
N ASP A 82 -18.34 53.07 6.50
CA ASP A 82 -17.10 53.07 5.71
C ASP A 82 -16.43 51.68 5.58
N GLY A 83 -15.75 51.46 4.45
CA GLY A 83 -14.90 50.28 4.22
C GLY A 83 -14.07 50.41 2.95
N ALA A 84 -12.74 50.51 3.09
CA ALA A 84 -11.83 50.55 1.95
C ALA A 84 -11.54 49.13 1.42
N LEU A 85 -11.70 48.93 0.10
CA LEU A 85 -11.50 47.64 -0.56
C LEU A 85 -10.04 47.44 -1.00
N PRO A 86 -9.40 46.30 -0.69
CA PRO A 86 -8.20 45.84 -1.38
C PRO A 86 -8.54 45.23 -2.77
N ALA A 87 -7.57 45.23 -3.68
CA ALA A 87 -7.73 44.72 -5.05
C ALA A 87 -7.69 43.18 -5.12
N PRO A 88 -8.30 42.55 -6.15
CA PRO A 88 -8.36 41.09 -6.26
C PRO A 88 -6.98 40.45 -6.53
N GLY A 89 -6.65 39.42 -5.73
CA GLY A 89 -5.44 38.61 -5.89
C GLY A 89 -5.52 37.60 -7.03
N ILE A 90 -4.37 37.16 -7.52
CA ILE A 90 -4.23 36.25 -8.67
C ILE A 90 -4.16 34.79 -8.21
N PHE A 91 -4.92 33.91 -8.85
CA PHE A 91 -4.86 32.45 -8.65
C PHE A 91 -3.59 31.82 -9.26
N PRO A 92 -2.82 31.01 -8.52
CA PRO A 92 -1.76 30.17 -9.08
C PRO A 92 -2.29 28.79 -9.51
N GLY A 93 -2.87 28.71 -10.71
CA GLY A 93 -3.24 27.43 -11.33
C GLY A 93 -2.13 26.91 -12.26
N GLY A 94 -1.27 26.02 -11.78
CA GLY A 94 -0.21 25.41 -12.60
C GLY A 94 0.61 24.36 -11.86
N ALA A 95 0.85 23.21 -12.50
CA ALA A 95 1.62 22.11 -11.90
C ALA A 95 3.14 22.40 -11.92
N PRO A 96 3.87 22.23 -10.80
CA PRO A 96 5.30 22.48 -10.75
C PRO A 96 6.10 21.36 -11.43
N THR A 97 6.55 21.59 -12.66
CA THR A 97 7.54 20.74 -13.32
C THR A 97 8.95 21.13 -12.90
N THR A 98 9.68 20.18 -12.29
CA THR A 98 11.11 20.24 -11.88
C THR A 98 11.49 21.29 -10.81
N PRO A 99 12.50 21.02 -9.96
CA PRO A 99 13.04 22.01 -9.03
C PRO A 99 13.72 23.17 -9.75
N VAL A 100 13.53 24.39 -9.26
CA VAL A 100 14.09 25.61 -9.85
C VAL A 100 15.45 25.94 -9.23
N ASP A 101 16.52 25.46 -9.86
CA ASP A 101 17.85 26.08 -9.76
C ASP A 101 17.93 27.26 -10.76
N ASP A 102 17.19 28.34 -10.49
CA ASP A 102 17.32 29.60 -11.24
C ASP A 102 16.80 30.81 -10.42
N ALA A 103 17.65 31.34 -9.55
CA ALA A 103 17.47 32.67 -8.94
C ALA A 103 18.32 33.67 -9.72
N ALA A 104 17.73 34.78 -10.19
CA ALA A 104 18.31 35.71 -11.18
C ALA A 104 19.61 36.45 -10.77
N ASP A 105 20.13 36.21 -9.56
CA ASP A 105 21.39 36.76 -9.01
C ASP A 105 22.46 35.67 -8.73
N GLY A 106 22.22 34.41 -9.12
CA GLY A 106 23.22 33.32 -9.04
C GLY A 106 23.68 32.94 -7.63
N ARG A 107 22.95 33.34 -6.59
CA ARG A 107 23.18 32.91 -5.20
C ARG A 107 22.26 31.74 -4.86
N PRO A 108 22.76 30.64 -4.26
CA PRO A 108 21.90 29.57 -3.80
C PRO A 108 20.97 30.09 -2.71
N VAL A 109 19.68 29.79 -2.82
CA VAL A 109 18.71 30.06 -1.75
C VAL A 109 19.09 29.19 -0.54
N PRO A 110 19.18 29.75 0.69
CA PRO A 110 19.43 28.94 1.87
C PRO A 110 18.30 27.92 2.06
N TRP A 111 18.63 26.72 2.51
CA TRP A 111 17.59 25.73 2.81
C TRP A 111 16.71 26.20 3.97
N SER A 112 15.47 25.71 4.01
CA SER A 112 14.45 26.15 4.96
C SER A 112 13.38 25.06 5.17
N PRO A 113 12.66 25.10 6.31
CA PRO A 113 11.49 24.25 6.54
C PRO A 113 10.50 24.22 5.37
N ASP A 114 10.21 25.36 4.74
CA ASP A 114 9.26 25.44 3.61
C ASP A 114 9.72 24.62 2.40
N LEU A 115 11.03 24.61 2.11
CA LEU A 115 11.60 23.79 1.03
C LEU A 115 11.53 22.28 1.36
N SER A 116 11.69 21.91 2.63
CA SER A 116 11.45 20.54 3.11
C SER A 116 9.97 20.16 3.03
N ALA A 117 9.05 21.07 3.37
CA ALA A 117 7.60 20.84 3.32
C ALA A 117 7.15 20.52 1.88
N VAL A 118 7.65 21.29 0.90
CA VAL A 118 7.43 21.03 -0.53
C VAL A 118 8.12 19.74 -0.99
N LEU A 119 9.39 19.50 -0.61
CA LEU A 119 10.14 18.30 -1.01
C LEU A 119 9.46 17.00 -0.57
N TYR A 120 8.93 16.99 0.66
CA TYR A 120 8.26 15.83 1.26
C TYR A 120 6.73 15.87 1.14
N ARG A 121 6.14 16.88 0.47
CA ARG A 121 4.69 17.09 0.26
C ARG A 121 3.84 17.23 1.54
N ILE A 122 4.44 17.71 2.63
CA ILE A 122 3.78 17.79 3.95
C ILE A 122 2.55 18.72 3.88
N ASP A 123 2.62 19.80 3.10
CA ASP A 123 1.51 20.73 2.87
C ASP A 123 0.34 20.13 2.07
N SER A 124 0.43 18.86 1.64
CA SER A 124 -0.61 18.15 0.90
C SER A 124 -1.18 16.97 1.70
N TRP A 125 -0.37 15.98 2.08
CA TRP A 125 -0.84 14.82 2.86
C TRP A 125 -0.88 15.07 4.37
N GLY A 126 -0.12 16.06 4.87
CA GLY A 126 0.01 16.35 6.29
C GLY A 126 -1.08 17.27 6.83
N VAL A 127 -1.62 18.15 5.98
CA VAL A 127 -2.65 19.13 6.36
C VAL A 127 -3.95 18.44 6.78
N PRO A 128 -4.61 18.89 7.87
CA PRO A 128 -4.26 20.00 8.76
C PRO A 128 -3.42 19.62 9.99
N TYR A 129 -2.95 18.37 10.11
CA TYR A 129 -2.43 17.79 11.36
C TYR A 129 -0.91 17.78 11.50
N PHE A 130 -0.14 17.87 10.41
CA PHE A 130 1.31 17.77 10.41
C PHE A 130 1.93 18.95 9.67
N CYS A 131 3.02 19.49 10.22
CA CYS A 131 3.78 20.61 9.67
C CYS A 131 5.24 20.55 10.15
N ILE A 132 6.11 21.39 9.60
CA ILE A 132 7.46 21.61 10.13
C ILE A 132 7.45 22.91 10.95
N ASN A 133 8.04 22.87 12.15
CA ASN A 133 8.15 24.04 13.01
C ASN A 133 9.42 24.87 12.70
N ALA A 134 9.55 26.03 13.36
CA ALA A 134 10.68 26.94 13.17
C ALA A 134 12.06 26.41 13.62
N ALA A 135 12.13 25.21 14.21
CA ALA A 135 13.37 24.53 14.59
C ALA A 135 13.79 23.42 13.59
N GLY A 136 13.01 23.17 12.54
CA GLY A 136 13.26 22.06 11.61
C GLY A 136 12.74 20.70 12.09
N ASP A 137 11.93 20.68 13.14
CA ASP A 137 11.29 19.47 13.67
C ASP A 137 9.83 19.37 13.19
N ILE A 138 9.32 18.15 13.02
CA ILE A 138 7.89 17.93 12.74
C ILE A 138 7.06 18.24 13.99
N ALA A 139 6.01 19.03 13.79
CA ALA A 139 5.01 19.34 14.81
C ALA A 139 3.61 18.87 14.41
N VAL A 140 2.88 18.36 15.40
CA VAL A 140 1.50 17.89 15.30
C VAL A 140 0.54 19.00 15.74
N ARG A 141 -0.53 19.20 14.97
CA ARG A 141 -1.59 20.17 15.21
C ARG A 141 -2.83 19.47 15.79
N PRO A 142 -2.98 19.35 17.13
CA PRO A 142 -4.04 18.57 17.76
C PRO A 142 -5.45 18.97 17.32
N TYR A 143 -5.68 20.27 17.07
CA TYR A 143 -6.98 20.84 16.70
C TYR A 143 -7.02 21.24 15.22
N GLY A 144 -6.24 20.54 14.37
CA GLY A 144 -6.13 20.81 12.94
C GLY A 144 -5.79 22.27 12.64
N ALA A 145 -6.52 22.89 11.72
CA ALA A 145 -6.32 24.29 11.32
C ALA A 145 -6.67 25.31 12.42
N SER A 146 -7.40 24.89 13.47
CA SER A 146 -7.73 25.71 14.64
C SER A 146 -6.63 25.71 15.71
N THR A 147 -5.56 24.91 15.52
CA THR A 147 -4.43 24.84 16.46
C THR A 147 -3.68 26.18 16.50
N LEU A 148 -3.57 26.77 17.68
CA LEU A 148 -2.74 27.96 17.90
C LEU A 148 -1.26 27.58 17.98
N PRO A 149 -0.29 28.43 17.58
CA PRO A 149 1.13 28.05 17.53
C PRO A 149 1.77 27.59 18.85
N HIS A 150 1.16 27.91 20.01
CA HIS A 150 1.61 27.42 21.31
C HIS A 150 1.00 26.06 21.72
N GLN A 151 0.09 25.51 20.92
CA GLN A 151 -0.54 24.19 21.10
C GLN A 151 0.07 23.12 20.19
N GLU A 152 1.03 23.48 19.33
CA GLU A 152 1.71 22.56 18.43
C GLU A 152 2.62 21.58 19.20
N ILE A 153 2.42 20.27 18.97
CA ILE A 153 3.12 19.20 19.68
C ILE A 153 4.33 18.75 18.85
N ASP A 154 5.49 19.22 19.26
CA ASP A 154 6.81 18.89 18.69
C ASP A 154 7.16 17.40 18.90
N LEU A 155 7.35 16.66 17.79
CA LEU A 155 7.65 15.22 17.84
C LEU A 155 9.01 14.92 18.47
N MET A 156 10.02 15.78 18.31
CA MET A 156 11.34 15.54 18.90
C MET A 156 11.34 15.72 20.41
N LYS A 157 10.54 16.65 20.93
CA LYS A 157 10.27 16.75 22.38
C LYS A 157 9.54 15.51 22.90
N VAL A 158 8.60 14.93 22.13
CA VAL A 158 7.93 13.66 22.48
C VAL A 158 8.93 12.48 22.48
N VAL A 159 9.75 12.32 21.44
CA VAL A 159 10.74 11.24 21.34
C VAL A 159 11.75 11.29 22.48
N LYS A 160 12.30 12.48 22.79
CA LYS A 160 13.17 12.69 23.95
C LYS A 160 12.46 12.29 25.24
N LYS A 161 11.25 12.81 25.49
CA LYS A 161 10.46 12.47 26.68
C LYS A 161 10.16 10.97 26.81
N ALA A 162 9.92 10.27 25.71
CA ALA A 162 9.65 8.84 25.68
C ALA A 162 10.91 7.98 25.92
N SER A 163 12.01 8.28 25.21
CA SER A 163 13.19 7.40 25.15
C SER A 163 14.34 7.78 26.07
N ASP A 164 14.43 9.02 26.54
CA ASP A 164 15.50 9.39 27.47
C ASP A 164 15.36 8.67 28.82
N PRO A 165 16.49 8.44 29.54
CA PRO A 165 16.48 7.68 30.79
C PRO A 165 15.58 8.28 31.87
N LYS A 166 15.04 7.40 32.73
CA LYS A 166 14.20 7.81 33.86
C LYS A 166 14.91 8.71 34.88
N PHE A 167 16.24 8.67 34.94
CA PHE A 167 17.05 9.57 35.79
C PHE A 167 17.22 10.97 35.18
N ASP A 168 17.11 11.12 33.86
CA ASP A 168 17.09 12.41 33.14
C ASP A 168 15.65 12.97 33.02
N GLY A 169 14.67 12.30 33.64
CA GLY A 169 13.26 12.69 33.61
C GLY A 169 12.47 12.18 32.39
N GLY A 170 13.07 11.36 31.54
CA GLY A 170 12.37 10.64 30.46
C GLY A 170 11.63 9.39 30.95
N LEU A 171 11.09 8.60 30.03
CA LEU A 171 10.32 7.39 30.34
C LEU A 171 11.12 6.08 30.11
N GLY A 172 12.27 6.15 29.43
CA GLY A 172 13.16 5.00 29.18
C GLY A 172 12.60 3.94 28.23
N LEU A 173 11.70 4.32 27.31
CA LEU A 173 11.12 3.42 26.31
C LEU A 173 12.07 3.22 25.11
N ARG A 174 12.09 2.00 24.56
CA ARG A 174 12.92 1.68 23.40
C ARG A 174 12.15 1.87 22.08
N LEU A 175 12.89 2.25 21.05
CA LEU A 175 12.40 2.33 19.67
C LEU A 175 12.26 0.91 19.07
N PRO A 176 11.39 0.72 18.05
CA PRO A 176 10.47 1.70 17.47
C PRO A 176 9.36 2.13 18.43
N LEU A 177 8.85 3.35 18.23
CA LEU A 177 7.89 4.04 19.09
C LEU A 177 6.65 4.45 18.28
N LEU A 178 5.49 3.92 18.61
CA LEU A 178 4.21 4.42 18.11
C LEU A 178 3.71 5.53 19.03
N VAL A 179 3.58 6.74 18.49
CA VAL A 179 2.96 7.88 19.19
C VAL A 179 1.51 8.01 18.73
N ARG A 180 0.55 8.07 19.67
CA ARG A 180 -0.88 8.28 19.42
C ARG A 180 -1.36 9.62 19.99
N PHE A 181 -2.22 10.32 19.27
CA PHE A 181 -2.72 11.67 19.55
C PHE A 181 -4.26 11.68 19.67
N PRO A 182 -4.82 11.63 20.89
CA PRO A 182 -6.27 11.58 21.10
C PRO A 182 -6.99 12.85 20.64
N ASP A 183 -6.38 14.02 20.79
CA ASP A 183 -6.94 15.29 20.30
C ASP A 183 -7.15 15.28 18.78
N VAL A 184 -6.21 14.68 18.02
CA VAL A 184 -6.34 14.49 16.56
C VAL A 184 -7.50 13.54 16.23
N LEU A 185 -7.67 12.47 16.99
CA LEU A 185 -8.78 11.52 16.82
C LEU A 185 -10.14 12.19 17.11
N ARG A 186 -10.22 12.99 18.19
CA ARG A 186 -11.39 13.83 18.51
C ARG A 186 -11.71 14.80 17.37
N HIS A 187 -10.72 15.59 16.94
CA HIS A 187 -10.91 16.57 15.87
C HIS A 187 -11.29 15.90 14.53
N ARG A 188 -10.80 14.69 14.21
CA ARG A 188 -11.28 13.92 13.03
C ARG A 188 -12.76 13.52 13.14
N LEU A 189 -13.22 13.09 14.31
CA LEU A 189 -14.62 12.72 14.56
C LEU A 189 -15.54 13.95 14.49
N GLU A 190 -15.15 15.03 15.17
CA GLU A 190 -15.86 16.32 15.16
C GLU A 190 -15.92 16.93 13.75
N SER A 191 -14.83 16.87 12.98
CA SER A 191 -14.79 17.31 11.58
C SER A 191 -15.76 16.50 10.70
N LEU A 192 -15.80 15.18 10.86
CA LEU A 192 -16.68 14.30 10.09
C LEU A 192 -18.15 14.61 10.38
N HIS A 193 -18.51 14.76 11.66
CA HIS A 193 -19.87 15.14 12.04
C HIS A 193 -20.24 16.55 11.54
N SER A 194 -19.33 17.52 11.68
CA SER A 194 -19.56 18.91 11.24
C SER A 194 -19.76 19.05 9.73
N ALA A 195 -19.00 18.30 8.92
CA ALA A 195 -19.16 18.29 7.46
C ALA A 195 -20.53 17.74 7.03
N PHE A 196 -21.00 16.68 7.68
CA PHE A 196 -22.33 16.14 7.45
C PHE A 196 -23.46 17.05 7.96
N GLU A 197 -23.32 17.65 9.13
CA GLU A 197 -24.31 18.59 9.67
C GLU A 197 -24.40 19.86 8.80
N PHE A 198 -23.26 20.39 8.32
CA PHE A 198 -23.25 21.49 7.35
C PHE A 198 -23.95 21.10 6.05
N ALA A 199 -23.64 19.93 5.48
CA ALA A 199 -24.29 19.42 4.27
C ALA A 199 -25.81 19.21 4.46
N ILE A 200 -26.24 18.75 5.62
CA ILE A 200 -27.65 18.55 5.99
C ILE A 200 -28.37 19.91 6.06
N GLN A 201 -27.81 20.88 6.80
CA GLN A 201 -28.39 22.21 6.95
C GLN A 201 -28.43 22.98 5.62
N SER A 202 -27.35 22.94 4.83
CA SER A 202 -27.26 23.69 3.56
C SER A 202 -28.18 23.16 2.47
N ASN A 203 -28.48 21.85 2.48
CA ASN A 203 -29.42 21.23 1.55
C ASN A 203 -30.87 21.18 2.08
N GLY A 204 -31.11 21.49 3.35
CA GLY A 204 -32.44 21.41 3.98
C GLY A 204 -32.91 19.98 4.27
N TYR A 205 -31.97 19.06 4.52
CA TYR A 205 -32.23 17.63 4.68
C TYR A 205 -32.91 17.32 6.03
N GLY A 206 -34.02 16.57 6.02
CA GLY A 206 -34.97 16.48 7.14
C GLY A 206 -34.68 15.47 8.25
N SER A 207 -33.44 14.97 8.35
CA SER A 207 -33.01 13.94 9.32
C SER A 207 -31.50 14.06 9.62
N PRO A 208 -31.01 13.65 10.80
CA PRO A 208 -29.61 13.83 11.20
C PRO A 208 -28.63 12.86 10.54
N TYR A 209 -27.34 13.17 10.68
CA TYR A 209 -26.24 12.23 10.47
C TYR A 209 -25.81 11.57 11.79
N GLN A 210 -25.56 10.27 11.76
CA GLN A 210 -25.07 9.51 12.92
C GLN A 210 -23.95 8.56 12.47
N GLY A 211 -22.70 8.92 12.75
CA GLY A 211 -21.53 8.13 12.36
C GLY A 211 -21.37 6.86 13.20
N VAL A 212 -20.68 5.87 12.64
CA VAL A 212 -20.38 4.59 13.28
C VAL A 212 -18.91 4.24 13.04
N TYR A 213 -18.19 3.76 14.05
CA TYR A 213 -16.81 3.34 13.90
C TYR A 213 -16.69 1.81 13.73
N PRO A 214 -16.21 1.33 12.56
CA PRO A 214 -15.96 -0.08 12.34
C PRO A 214 -14.71 -0.53 13.08
N VAL A 215 -14.91 -1.28 14.17
CA VAL A 215 -13.87 -1.74 15.10
C VAL A 215 -12.75 -2.49 14.37
N LYS A 216 -13.08 -3.17 13.26
CA LYS A 216 -12.16 -3.80 12.30
C LYS A 216 -11.02 -2.92 11.74
N CYS A 217 -11.10 -1.59 11.85
CA CYS A 217 -10.04 -0.69 11.40
C CYS A 217 -8.88 -0.56 12.40
N ASN A 218 -9.16 -0.63 13.70
CA ASN A 218 -8.18 -0.68 14.79
C ASN A 218 -8.93 -1.04 16.09
N GLN A 219 -8.65 -2.22 16.64
CA GLN A 219 -9.32 -2.77 17.82
C GLN A 219 -8.66 -2.37 19.15
N ASP A 220 -7.65 -1.49 19.15
CA ASP A 220 -6.99 -1.08 20.39
C ASP A 220 -8.00 -0.45 21.36
N ARG A 221 -7.98 -0.94 22.60
CA ARG A 221 -8.88 -0.55 23.68
C ARG A 221 -9.00 0.97 23.82
N TYR A 222 -7.89 1.70 23.82
CA TYR A 222 -7.89 3.14 24.06
C TYR A 222 -8.41 3.93 22.87
N ILE A 223 -8.28 3.40 21.65
CA ILE A 223 -8.85 4.01 20.43
C ILE A 223 -10.37 3.81 20.41
N VAL A 224 -10.88 2.64 20.82
CA VAL A 224 -12.34 2.40 20.88
C VAL A 224 -12.99 3.10 22.07
N GLU A 225 -12.35 3.13 23.26
CA GLU A 225 -12.84 3.91 24.40
C GLU A 225 -12.86 5.42 24.08
N ASP A 226 -11.86 5.97 23.38
CA ASP A 226 -11.85 7.35 22.87
C ASP A 226 -13.02 7.66 21.94
N ILE A 227 -13.25 6.81 20.94
CA ILE A 227 -14.28 7.06 19.92
C ILE A 227 -15.69 7.05 20.54
N VAL A 228 -15.92 6.21 21.56
CA VAL A 228 -17.18 6.23 22.31
C VAL A 228 -17.30 7.45 23.22
N GLU A 229 -16.21 7.87 23.89
CA GLU A 229 -16.22 9.10 24.72
C GLU A 229 -16.46 10.35 23.87
N PHE A 230 -15.66 10.55 22.82
CA PHE A 230 -15.69 11.75 21.99
C PHE A 230 -16.93 11.75 21.07
N GLY A 231 -17.45 10.57 20.74
CA GLY A 231 -18.64 10.37 19.93
C GLY A 231 -19.96 10.47 20.70
N ALA A 232 -19.96 10.41 22.04
CA ALA A 232 -21.17 10.42 22.84
C ALA A 232 -22.11 11.63 22.59
N PRO A 233 -21.62 12.88 22.40
CA PRO A 233 -22.48 14.04 22.09
C PRO A 233 -23.22 13.92 20.75
N PHE A 234 -22.73 13.07 19.85
CA PHE A 234 -23.21 12.90 18.48
C PHE A 234 -23.93 11.55 18.26
N GLY A 235 -24.14 10.78 19.34
CA GLY A 235 -24.68 9.42 19.24
C GLY A 235 -23.79 8.46 18.43
N PHE A 236 -22.47 8.69 18.38
CA PHE A 236 -21.58 7.92 17.50
C PHE A 236 -21.53 6.45 17.89
N GLY A 237 -21.84 5.56 16.95
CA GLY A 237 -21.96 4.12 17.17
C GLY A 237 -20.66 3.33 16.92
N LEU A 238 -20.74 2.01 17.12
CA LEU A 238 -19.69 1.05 16.78
C LEU A 238 -20.22 -0.05 15.85
N GLU A 239 -19.38 -0.52 14.93
CA GLU A 239 -19.67 -1.67 14.08
C GLU A 239 -18.73 -2.84 14.42
N ALA A 240 -19.32 -4.04 14.45
CA ALA A 240 -18.62 -5.30 14.67
C ALA A 240 -18.78 -6.20 13.43
N GLY A 241 -17.67 -6.77 12.95
CA GLY A 241 -17.65 -7.76 11.88
C GLY A 241 -17.60 -9.20 12.39
N SER A 242 -17.54 -9.40 13.72
CA SER A 242 -17.29 -10.69 14.35
C SER A 242 -17.79 -10.75 15.80
N LYS A 243 -17.97 -11.98 16.32
CA LYS A 243 -18.43 -12.26 17.69
C LYS A 243 -17.54 -11.64 18.79
N ALA A 244 -16.23 -11.56 18.57
CA ALA A 244 -15.29 -10.92 19.50
C ALA A 244 -15.39 -9.39 19.46
N GLU A 245 -15.52 -8.81 18.27
CA GLU A 245 -15.75 -7.37 18.11
C GLU A 245 -17.13 -6.95 18.63
N LEU A 246 -18.14 -7.84 18.62
CA LEU A 246 -19.45 -7.59 19.25
C LEU A 246 -19.34 -7.54 20.79
N LEU A 247 -18.58 -8.45 21.41
CA LEU A 247 -18.35 -8.40 22.87
C LEU A 247 -17.60 -7.12 23.30
N LEU A 248 -16.56 -6.74 22.55
CA LEU A 248 -15.87 -5.46 22.69
C LEU A 248 -16.88 -4.30 22.49
N ALA A 249 -17.69 -4.42 21.45
CA ALA A 249 -18.82 -3.60 21.04
C ALA A 249 -19.70 -3.18 22.23
N MET A 250 -20.36 -4.19 22.81
CA MET A 250 -21.28 -4.09 23.92
C MET A 250 -20.62 -3.51 25.18
N ASN A 251 -19.39 -3.94 25.49
CA ASN A 251 -18.65 -3.45 26.65
C ASN A 251 -18.34 -1.95 26.53
N CYS A 252 -17.92 -1.46 25.36
CA CYS A 252 -17.61 -0.05 25.18
C CYS A 252 -18.88 0.82 25.16
N LEU A 253 -19.90 0.41 24.41
CA LEU A 253 -21.18 1.14 24.33
C LEU A 253 -21.98 1.15 25.64
N SER A 254 -21.72 0.24 26.58
CA SER A 254 -22.29 0.32 27.94
C SER A 254 -21.92 1.59 28.73
N LYS A 255 -20.94 2.37 28.23
CA LYS A 255 -20.52 3.68 28.76
C LYS A 255 -20.81 4.85 27.78
N GLY A 256 -21.40 4.56 26.61
CA GLY A 256 -21.63 5.53 25.54
C GLY A 256 -22.99 6.21 25.61
N SER A 257 -23.40 6.85 24.51
CA SER A 257 -24.78 7.35 24.35
C SER A 257 -25.75 6.17 24.16
N PRO A 258 -26.92 6.15 24.83
CA PRO A 258 -27.97 5.13 24.59
C PRO A 258 -28.48 5.10 23.15
N GLU A 259 -28.38 6.21 22.41
CA GLU A 259 -28.82 6.30 21.01
C GLU A 259 -27.82 5.67 20.03
N ALA A 260 -26.58 5.41 20.48
CA ALA A 260 -25.46 4.98 19.64
C ALA A 260 -25.66 3.59 19.04
N PHE A 261 -25.63 3.51 17.70
CA PHE A 261 -25.82 2.25 16.99
C PHE A 261 -24.75 1.20 17.32
N LEU A 262 -25.18 -0.06 17.39
CA LEU A 262 -24.30 -1.24 17.39
C LEU A 262 -24.60 -2.07 16.13
N ILE A 263 -23.85 -1.84 15.05
CA ILE A 263 -24.10 -2.48 13.76
C ILE A 263 -23.38 -3.85 13.72
N CYS A 264 -24.15 -4.91 13.48
CA CYS A 264 -23.66 -6.29 13.43
C CYS A 264 -23.57 -6.79 11.98
N ASN A 265 -22.37 -6.67 11.40
CA ASN A 265 -22.00 -7.12 10.07
C ASN A 265 -21.21 -8.45 10.11
N GLY A 266 -20.79 -8.92 8.93
CA GLY A 266 -20.01 -10.15 8.79
C GLY A 266 -20.87 -11.41 8.84
N TYR A 267 -20.21 -12.57 8.81
CA TYR A 267 -20.88 -13.87 8.83
C TYR A 267 -21.39 -14.20 10.25
N LYS A 268 -22.68 -14.48 10.40
CA LYS A 268 -23.32 -14.71 11.70
C LYS A 268 -23.68 -16.18 11.87
N ASP A 269 -23.17 -16.77 12.95
CA ASP A 269 -23.66 -18.04 13.48
C ASP A 269 -24.78 -17.80 14.51
N GLU A 270 -25.40 -18.88 14.98
CA GLU A 270 -26.48 -18.82 15.98
C GLU A 270 -26.03 -18.12 17.27
N GLU A 271 -24.79 -18.32 17.71
CA GLU A 271 -24.22 -17.67 18.89
C GLU A 271 -24.06 -16.15 18.70
N TYR A 272 -23.64 -15.68 17.52
CA TYR A 272 -23.60 -14.25 17.18
C TYR A 272 -25.03 -13.68 17.22
N ILE A 273 -26.00 -14.35 16.60
CA ILE A 273 -27.41 -13.90 16.58
C ILE A 273 -27.99 -13.83 18.01
N VAL A 274 -27.75 -14.84 18.84
CA VAL A 274 -28.11 -14.84 20.27
C VAL A 274 -27.47 -13.65 20.99
N LEU A 275 -26.18 -13.40 20.79
CA LEU A 275 -25.46 -12.30 21.44
C LEU A 275 -25.98 -10.91 21.01
N ALA A 276 -26.32 -10.72 19.73
CA ALA A 276 -26.89 -9.48 19.23
C ALA A 276 -28.32 -9.22 19.75
N LEU A 277 -29.09 -10.29 19.99
CA LEU A 277 -30.41 -10.19 20.65
C LEU A 277 -30.29 -9.96 22.17
N ILE A 278 -29.23 -10.47 22.81
CA ILE A 278 -28.88 -10.11 24.20
C ILE A 278 -28.46 -8.63 24.28
N ALA A 279 -27.70 -8.13 23.32
CA ALA A 279 -27.38 -6.70 23.24
C ALA A 279 -28.65 -5.82 23.13
N ARG A 280 -29.68 -6.28 22.38
CA ARG A 280 -31.00 -5.60 22.35
C ARG A 280 -31.74 -5.62 23.68
N SER A 281 -31.70 -6.72 24.44
CA SER A 281 -32.34 -6.78 25.77
C SER A 281 -31.55 -6.06 26.87
N MET A 282 -30.28 -5.71 26.60
CA MET A 282 -29.46 -4.76 27.36
C MET A 282 -29.67 -3.29 26.94
N ASP A 283 -30.70 -3.00 26.14
CA ASP A 283 -31.06 -1.68 25.59
C ASP A 283 -30.01 -1.00 24.68
N LEU A 284 -28.95 -1.72 24.28
CA LEU A 284 -27.98 -1.23 23.30
C LEU A 284 -28.65 -1.14 21.91
N ASN A 285 -28.39 -0.07 21.16
CA ASN A 285 -29.05 0.21 19.88
C ASN A 285 -28.56 -0.66 18.70
N THR A 286 -28.68 -1.97 18.88
CA THR A 286 -28.15 -3.01 17.99
C THR A 286 -29.00 -3.19 16.74
N VAL A 287 -28.36 -3.38 15.58
CA VAL A 287 -28.98 -3.71 14.30
C VAL A 287 -28.29 -4.93 13.69
N ILE A 288 -29.05 -5.99 13.39
CA ILE A 288 -28.54 -7.21 12.74
C ILE A 288 -28.62 -7.03 11.22
N VAL A 289 -27.49 -6.84 10.56
CA VAL A 289 -27.44 -6.60 9.11
C VAL A 289 -27.30 -7.92 8.35
N LEU A 290 -28.36 -8.34 7.66
CA LEU A 290 -28.34 -9.59 6.89
C LEU A 290 -27.40 -9.46 5.68
N GLU A 291 -26.42 -10.35 5.60
CA GLU A 291 -25.45 -10.46 4.50
C GLU A 291 -25.74 -11.65 3.59
N GLN A 292 -26.56 -12.60 4.05
CA GLN A 292 -27.05 -13.78 3.32
C GLN A 292 -28.56 -13.93 3.58
N GLU A 293 -29.31 -14.57 2.67
CA GLU A 293 -30.78 -14.66 2.77
C GLU A 293 -31.21 -15.65 3.87
N GLU A 294 -30.36 -16.64 4.10
CA GLU A 294 -30.47 -17.73 5.05
C GLU A 294 -30.33 -17.25 6.51
N GLU A 295 -29.59 -16.15 6.76
CA GLU A 295 -29.45 -15.56 8.10
C GLU A 295 -30.81 -15.13 8.69
N LEU A 296 -31.80 -14.81 7.86
CA LEU A 296 -33.13 -14.39 8.30
C LEU A 296 -33.84 -15.45 9.15
N ASP A 297 -33.75 -16.73 8.77
CA ASP A 297 -34.46 -17.80 9.51
C ASP A 297 -33.89 -17.96 10.91
N ALA A 298 -32.56 -17.95 11.04
CA ALA A 298 -31.88 -18.02 12.34
C ALA A 298 -32.17 -16.78 13.22
N VAL A 299 -32.28 -15.58 12.63
CA VAL A 299 -32.69 -14.36 13.35
C VAL A 299 -34.13 -14.47 13.85
N VAL A 300 -35.07 -14.94 13.02
CA VAL A 300 -36.49 -15.08 13.41
C VAL A 300 -36.68 -16.17 14.46
N GLU A 301 -36.09 -17.35 14.28
CA GLU A 301 -36.16 -18.44 15.25
C GLU A 301 -35.58 -18.03 16.61
N THR A 302 -34.40 -17.41 16.61
CA THR A 302 -33.75 -16.95 17.85
C THR A 302 -34.54 -15.81 18.52
N SER A 303 -35.09 -14.87 17.74
CA SER A 303 -36.00 -13.82 18.21
C SER A 303 -37.19 -14.41 18.97
N LEU A 304 -37.89 -15.37 18.36
CA LEU A 304 -39.05 -16.05 18.95
C LEU A 304 -38.67 -16.85 20.20
N ARG A 305 -37.52 -17.52 20.18
CA ARG A 305 -36.99 -18.32 21.29
C ARG A 305 -36.55 -17.48 22.51
N LEU A 306 -36.03 -16.27 22.29
CA LEU A 306 -35.60 -15.35 23.34
C LEU A 306 -36.68 -14.35 23.77
N GLY A 307 -37.76 -14.19 22.99
CA GLY A 307 -38.80 -13.18 23.23
C GLY A 307 -38.37 -11.75 22.91
N VAL A 308 -37.29 -11.56 22.15
CA VAL A 308 -36.72 -10.25 21.82
C VAL A 308 -37.01 -9.92 20.36
N ARG A 309 -37.79 -8.86 20.09
CA ARG A 309 -38.06 -8.40 18.71
C ARG A 309 -36.78 -7.78 18.10
N PRO A 310 -36.33 -8.22 16.92
CA PRO A 310 -35.08 -7.78 16.32
C PRO A 310 -35.22 -6.41 15.65
N VAL A 311 -34.11 -5.70 15.51
CA VAL A 311 -33.95 -4.66 14.47
C VAL A 311 -33.05 -5.22 13.39
N ILE A 312 -33.55 -5.23 12.16
CA ILE A 312 -32.96 -5.90 11.00
C ILE A 312 -32.52 -4.82 10.00
N GLY A 313 -31.28 -4.95 9.54
CA GLY A 313 -30.78 -4.26 8.35
C GLY A 313 -30.53 -5.23 7.20
N LEU A 314 -30.41 -4.73 5.98
CA LEU A 314 -30.00 -5.53 4.80
C LEU A 314 -28.74 -4.95 4.18
N ARG A 315 -27.74 -5.77 3.90
CA ARG A 315 -26.57 -5.38 3.09
C ARG A 315 -26.90 -5.54 1.61
N ALA A 316 -27.01 -4.45 0.86
CA ALA A 316 -27.29 -4.48 -0.56
C ALA A 316 -26.02 -4.74 -1.41
N LYS A 317 -26.16 -5.59 -2.44
CA LYS A 317 -25.20 -5.67 -3.54
C LYS A 317 -25.54 -4.66 -4.62
N LEU A 318 -24.69 -3.65 -4.77
CA LEU A 318 -24.77 -2.64 -5.82
C LEU A 318 -24.22 -3.16 -7.16
N ARG A 319 -24.53 -2.44 -8.23
CA ARG A 319 -24.00 -2.64 -9.59
C ARG A 319 -22.87 -1.68 -9.91
N THR A 320 -22.82 -0.52 -9.25
CA THR A 320 -21.64 0.35 -9.22
C THR A 320 -20.38 -0.44 -8.89
N LYS A 321 -19.30 -0.20 -9.64
CA LYS A 321 -18.01 -0.89 -9.49
C LYS A 321 -16.89 0.11 -9.27
N HIS A 322 -16.18 -0.07 -8.17
CA HIS A 322 -14.92 0.61 -7.91
C HIS A 322 -13.76 -0.11 -8.63
N SER A 323 -12.73 0.65 -9.00
CA SER A 323 -11.53 0.19 -9.71
C SER A 323 -10.28 0.39 -8.86
N GLY A 324 -9.23 -0.38 -9.11
CA GLY A 324 -8.01 -0.36 -8.30
C GLY A 324 -7.96 -1.49 -7.27
N HIS A 325 -7.01 -1.42 -6.34
CA HIS A 325 -6.69 -2.47 -5.37
C HIS A 325 -7.91 -2.93 -4.53
N PHE A 326 -8.80 -2.03 -4.15
CA PHE A 326 -10.00 -2.37 -3.36
C PHE A 326 -11.22 -2.75 -4.24
N GLY A 327 -11.16 -2.51 -5.55
CA GLY A 327 -12.29 -2.68 -6.48
C GLY A 327 -12.86 -4.10 -6.58
N SER A 328 -12.05 -5.11 -6.25
CA SER A 328 -12.46 -6.53 -6.20
C SER A 328 -13.45 -6.86 -5.09
N THR A 329 -13.62 -5.98 -4.10
CA THR A 329 -14.59 -6.14 -3.00
C THR A 329 -16.01 -5.71 -3.37
N SER A 330 -16.19 -5.08 -4.53
CA SER A 330 -17.36 -4.29 -4.94
C SER A 330 -18.24 -4.95 -6.01
N GLY A 331 -19.48 -4.45 -6.13
CA GLY A 331 -20.44 -4.86 -7.15
C GLY A 331 -21.13 -6.21 -6.86
N GLU A 332 -21.91 -6.72 -7.82
CA GLU A 332 -22.68 -7.97 -7.69
C GLU A 332 -21.83 -9.20 -7.28
N ASN A 333 -20.53 -9.20 -7.63
CA ASN A 333 -19.57 -10.26 -7.28
C ASN A 333 -18.95 -10.12 -5.87
N GLY A 334 -19.30 -9.08 -5.09
CA GLY A 334 -18.79 -8.88 -3.74
C GLY A 334 -19.05 -10.08 -2.82
N LYS A 335 -18.18 -10.28 -1.82
CA LYS A 335 -18.21 -11.44 -0.90
C LYS A 335 -19.54 -11.56 -0.13
N PHE A 336 -20.14 -10.42 0.23
CA PHE A 336 -21.27 -10.31 1.13
C PHE A 336 -22.41 -9.51 0.50
N GLY A 337 -23.62 -9.67 1.02
CA GLY A 337 -24.79 -8.89 0.66
C GLY A 337 -25.75 -9.58 -0.31
N LEU A 338 -26.96 -9.05 -0.32
CA LEU A 338 -28.13 -9.55 -1.02
C LEU A 338 -28.28 -8.86 -2.39
N THR A 339 -28.56 -9.64 -3.43
CA THR A 339 -29.04 -9.10 -4.71
C THR A 339 -30.48 -8.58 -4.57
N THR A 340 -30.93 -7.71 -5.49
CA THR A 340 -32.29 -7.13 -5.45
C THR A 340 -33.41 -8.18 -5.36
N ALA A 341 -33.22 -9.35 -5.97
CA ALA A 341 -34.17 -10.47 -5.88
C ALA A 341 -34.27 -11.05 -4.45
N GLN A 342 -33.13 -11.20 -3.77
CA GLN A 342 -33.05 -11.69 -2.40
C GLN A 342 -33.56 -10.66 -1.39
N ILE A 343 -33.29 -9.36 -1.62
CA ILE A 343 -33.87 -8.25 -0.85
C ILE A 343 -35.42 -8.30 -0.90
N LEU A 344 -36.00 -8.51 -2.08
CA LEU A 344 -37.45 -8.68 -2.24
C LEU A 344 -37.97 -9.97 -1.60
N SER A 345 -37.22 -11.08 -1.68
CA SER A 345 -37.56 -12.35 -1.01
C SER A 345 -37.64 -12.18 0.51
N VAL A 346 -36.61 -11.55 1.11
CA VAL A 346 -36.54 -11.20 2.53
C VAL A 346 -37.68 -10.28 2.96
N ALA A 347 -37.95 -9.19 2.21
CA ALA A 347 -39.04 -8.27 2.51
C ALA A 347 -40.41 -8.98 2.49
N HIS A 348 -40.71 -9.77 1.44
CA HIS A 348 -41.94 -10.55 1.38
C HIS A 348 -42.01 -11.65 2.46
N LYS A 349 -40.88 -12.18 2.93
CA LYS A 349 -40.82 -13.19 3.99
C LYS A 349 -41.08 -12.58 5.37
N LEU A 350 -40.50 -11.42 5.68
CA LEU A 350 -40.83 -10.62 6.85
C LEU A 350 -42.31 -10.17 6.85
N GLN A 351 -42.86 -9.82 5.69
CA GLN A 351 -44.28 -9.48 5.54
C GLN A 351 -45.21 -10.66 5.86
N ARG A 352 -44.86 -11.89 5.42
CA ARG A 352 -45.62 -13.11 5.77
C ARG A 352 -45.51 -13.51 7.24
N LEU A 353 -44.52 -12.99 7.96
CA LEU A 353 -44.25 -13.28 9.38
C LEU A 353 -44.76 -12.18 10.34
N ASP A 354 -45.38 -11.12 9.81
CA ASP A 354 -45.76 -9.92 10.57
C ASP A 354 -44.56 -9.28 11.33
N MET A 355 -43.43 -9.18 10.62
CA MET A 355 -42.14 -8.64 11.09
C MET A 355 -41.52 -7.62 10.11
N LEU A 356 -42.31 -7.03 9.21
CA LEU A 356 -41.83 -6.06 8.22
C LEU A 356 -41.44 -4.70 8.86
N ASP A 357 -41.94 -4.42 10.06
CA ASP A 357 -41.52 -3.33 10.95
C ASP A 357 -40.13 -3.52 11.55
N CYS A 358 -39.64 -4.76 11.64
CA CYS A 358 -38.29 -5.06 12.11
C CYS A 358 -37.23 -4.62 11.10
N LEU A 359 -37.57 -4.50 9.81
CA LEU A 359 -36.68 -4.01 8.76
C LEU A 359 -36.61 -2.47 8.78
N GLN A 360 -35.48 -1.94 9.22
CA GLN A 360 -35.32 -0.50 9.47
C GLN A 360 -34.06 0.13 8.86
N LEU A 361 -33.08 -0.66 8.41
CA LEU A 361 -31.79 -0.17 7.92
C LEU A 361 -31.43 -0.77 6.55
N LEU A 362 -30.93 0.06 5.62
CA LEU A 362 -30.27 -0.41 4.41
C LEU A 362 -28.79 -0.06 4.49
N HIS A 363 -27.93 -1.09 4.57
CA HIS A 363 -26.48 -0.95 4.51
C HIS A 363 -25.99 -1.24 3.10
N PHE A 364 -24.94 -0.57 2.66
CA PHE A 364 -24.14 -0.96 1.50
C PHE A 364 -22.68 -0.59 1.71
N HIS A 365 -21.79 -1.12 0.86
CA HIS A 365 -20.38 -0.75 0.89
C HIS A 365 -19.82 -0.75 -0.53
N ILE A 366 -19.36 0.42 -0.99
CA ILE A 366 -18.75 0.59 -2.32
C ILE A 366 -17.29 0.06 -2.34
N GLY A 367 -16.63 0.00 -1.18
CA GLY A 367 -15.23 -0.40 -1.01
C GLY A 367 -14.49 0.54 -0.05
N SER A 368 -13.26 0.20 0.33
CA SER A 368 -12.36 1.15 1.00
C SER A 368 -11.77 2.13 -0.02
N GLN A 369 -11.35 3.34 0.41
CA GLN A 369 -10.58 4.29 -0.42
C GLN A 369 -11.29 4.66 -1.75
N ILE A 370 -12.54 5.12 -1.69
CA ILE A 370 -13.28 5.59 -2.87
C ILE A 370 -12.59 6.85 -3.41
N PRO A 371 -12.13 6.90 -4.69
CA PRO A 371 -11.25 7.96 -5.18
C PRO A 371 -11.98 9.23 -5.67
N SER A 372 -13.29 9.20 -5.91
CA SER A 372 -14.06 10.36 -6.41
C SER A 372 -15.50 10.42 -5.91
N THR A 373 -16.03 11.64 -5.76
CA THR A 373 -17.44 11.91 -5.43
C THR A 373 -18.41 11.46 -6.52
N ALA A 374 -17.96 11.36 -7.78
CA ALA A 374 -18.77 10.83 -8.87
C ALA A 374 -19.10 9.33 -8.67
N LEU A 375 -18.10 8.53 -8.28
CA LEU A 375 -18.30 7.10 -7.99
C LEU A 375 -19.11 6.88 -6.70
N LEU A 376 -18.89 7.73 -5.70
CA LEU A 376 -19.69 7.77 -4.47
C LEU A 376 -21.16 8.06 -4.78
N SER A 377 -21.44 9.11 -5.55
CA SER A 377 -22.80 9.54 -5.89
C SER A 377 -23.57 8.48 -6.68
N ASP A 378 -22.89 7.76 -7.60
CA ASP A 378 -23.49 6.65 -8.36
C ASP A 378 -23.98 5.53 -7.42
N GLY A 379 -23.11 5.02 -6.55
CA GLY A 379 -23.45 3.95 -5.61
C GLY A 379 -24.45 4.36 -4.53
N VAL A 380 -24.33 5.57 -3.98
CA VAL A 380 -25.30 6.14 -3.02
C VAL A 380 -26.67 6.32 -3.71
N SER A 381 -26.70 6.76 -4.97
CA SER A 381 -27.95 6.89 -5.73
C SER A 381 -28.63 5.54 -5.97
N GLU A 382 -27.88 4.49 -6.34
CA GLU A 382 -28.42 3.14 -6.49
C GLU A 382 -29.03 2.63 -5.17
N ALA A 383 -28.29 2.75 -4.06
CA ALA A 383 -28.75 2.35 -2.73
C ALA A 383 -29.99 3.14 -2.27
N ALA A 384 -30.01 4.46 -2.47
CA ALA A 384 -31.15 5.29 -2.07
C ALA A 384 -32.43 4.98 -2.87
N GLN A 385 -32.31 4.50 -4.12
CA GLN A 385 -33.46 3.98 -4.86
C GLN A 385 -34.01 2.68 -4.24
N ILE A 386 -33.14 1.77 -3.80
CA ILE A 386 -33.52 0.52 -3.09
C ILE A 386 -34.19 0.86 -1.75
N TYR A 387 -33.63 1.79 -0.98
CA TYR A 387 -34.21 2.27 0.29
C TYR A 387 -35.65 2.76 0.11
N CYS A 388 -35.88 3.58 -0.92
CA CYS A 388 -37.21 4.12 -1.20
C CYS A 388 -38.22 3.04 -1.63
N GLU A 389 -37.83 2.01 -2.38
CA GLU A 389 -38.74 0.91 -2.72
C GLU A 389 -39.05 0.03 -1.50
N LEU A 390 -38.09 -0.23 -0.61
CA LEU A 390 -38.35 -0.93 0.66
C LEU A 390 -39.36 -0.17 1.53
N SER A 391 -39.22 1.15 1.63
CA SER A 391 -40.21 2.00 2.31
C SER A 391 -41.59 1.95 1.64
N ARG A 392 -41.67 1.96 0.30
CA ARG A 392 -42.93 1.81 -0.46
C ARG A 392 -43.59 0.43 -0.32
N LEU A 393 -42.82 -0.62 -0.02
CA LEU A 393 -43.33 -1.96 0.31
C LEU A 393 -43.90 -2.04 1.75
N GLY A 394 -43.74 -0.99 2.56
CA GLY A 394 -44.24 -0.94 3.94
C GLY A 394 -43.21 -1.32 5.01
N ALA A 395 -41.93 -1.45 4.66
CA ALA A 395 -40.87 -1.60 5.67
C ALA A 395 -40.69 -0.30 6.46
N SER A 396 -40.46 -0.42 7.77
CA SER A 396 -40.26 0.70 8.70
C SER A 396 -38.85 1.31 8.59
N MET A 397 -38.42 1.58 7.37
CA MET A 397 -37.11 2.12 7.03
C MET A 397 -36.85 3.46 7.75
N ARG A 398 -35.68 3.57 8.39
CA ARG A 398 -35.22 4.74 9.17
C ARG A 398 -33.81 5.17 8.82
N VAL A 399 -32.93 4.24 8.49
CA VAL A 399 -31.48 4.49 8.33
C VAL A 399 -31.04 4.04 6.95
N ILE A 400 -30.22 4.87 6.29
CA ILE A 400 -29.38 4.45 5.18
C ILE A 400 -27.92 4.53 5.64
N ASP A 401 -27.25 3.39 5.65
CA ASP A 401 -25.85 3.25 6.02
C ASP A 401 -25.02 3.07 4.76
N ILE A 402 -24.15 4.03 4.49
CA ILE A 402 -23.28 4.03 3.30
C ILE A 402 -22.02 3.16 3.52
N GLY A 403 -21.88 2.58 4.71
CA GLY A 403 -20.73 1.81 5.12
C GLY A 403 -19.46 2.66 5.13
N GLY A 404 -18.31 1.99 5.01
CA GLY A 404 -17.03 2.67 4.86
C GLY A 404 -16.77 3.09 3.42
N GLY A 405 -15.73 3.91 3.21
CA GLY A 405 -15.23 4.22 1.87
C GLY A 405 -14.69 5.63 1.70
N LEU A 406 -14.99 6.54 2.64
CA LEU A 406 -14.27 7.80 2.80
C LEU A 406 -12.75 7.52 2.81
N GLY A 407 -12.05 8.01 1.78
CA GLY A 407 -10.62 7.78 1.60
C GLY A 407 -9.76 8.85 2.27
N ILE A 408 -8.45 8.71 2.11
CA ILE A 408 -7.41 9.65 2.56
C ILE A 408 -6.44 9.89 1.41
N ASP A 409 -5.89 11.10 1.31
CA ASP A 409 -4.73 11.33 0.45
C ASP A 409 -3.44 10.91 1.17
N TYR A 410 -2.91 9.73 0.80
CA TYR A 410 -1.66 9.21 1.35
C TYR A 410 -0.42 9.73 0.61
N ASP A 411 -0.55 10.36 -0.57
CA ASP A 411 0.61 10.76 -1.41
C ASP A 411 0.66 12.27 -1.72
N GLY A 412 -0.38 13.02 -1.35
CA GLY A 412 -0.49 14.46 -1.54
C GLY A 412 -0.81 14.86 -2.99
N SER A 413 -1.48 14.01 -3.76
CA SER A 413 -1.79 14.29 -5.18
C SER A 413 -3.19 14.87 -5.42
N HIS A 414 -4.09 14.86 -4.43
CA HIS A 414 -5.50 15.22 -4.53
C HIS A 414 -6.20 14.69 -5.80
N SER A 415 -5.80 13.48 -6.22
CA SER A 415 -6.17 12.87 -7.50
C SER A 415 -7.06 11.65 -7.33
N SER A 416 -7.89 11.38 -8.34
CA SER A 416 -8.60 10.10 -8.52
C SER A 416 -7.87 9.14 -9.47
N GLY A 417 -6.64 9.50 -9.89
CA GLY A 417 -5.83 8.75 -10.85
C GLY A 417 -4.89 7.73 -10.20
N THR A 418 -4.83 7.70 -8.87
CA THR A 418 -4.04 6.75 -8.08
C THR A 418 -4.91 6.13 -6.99
N ASP A 419 -4.65 4.87 -6.66
CA ASP A 419 -5.34 4.17 -5.57
C ASP A 419 -4.93 4.67 -4.17
N MET A 420 -3.94 5.58 -4.10
CA MET A 420 -3.34 6.12 -2.87
C MET A 420 -3.97 7.45 -2.45
N SER A 421 -4.87 8.02 -3.25
CA SER A 421 -5.38 9.38 -3.11
C SER A 421 -6.91 9.44 -3.23
N VAL A 422 -7.48 10.61 -2.92
CA VAL A 422 -8.85 11.01 -3.23
C VAL A 422 -8.87 12.34 -3.97
N SER A 423 -9.93 12.60 -4.74
CA SER A 423 -10.15 13.84 -5.51
C SER A 423 -11.16 14.81 -4.86
N TYR A 424 -11.36 14.71 -3.54
CA TYR A 424 -12.40 15.46 -2.84
C TYR A 424 -11.99 15.80 -1.40
N SER A 425 -12.59 16.87 -0.89
CA SER A 425 -12.60 17.26 0.52
C SER A 425 -13.66 16.50 1.35
N LEU A 426 -13.58 16.61 2.67
CA LEU A 426 -14.53 16.00 3.60
C LEU A 426 -15.96 16.55 3.40
N ASP A 427 -16.09 17.84 3.11
CA ASP A 427 -17.35 18.52 2.88
C ASP A 427 -17.99 18.09 1.56
N GLU A 428 -17.20 17.98 0.48
CA GLU A 428 -17.66 17.46 -0.81
C GLU A 428 -18.10 15.98 -0.73
N TYR A 429 -17.46 15.17 0.12
CA TYR A 429 -17.91 13.81 0.40
C TYR A 429 -19.29 13.80 1.08
N ALA A 430 -19.45 14.57 2.15
CA ALA A 430 -20.69 14.64 2.92
C ALA A 430 -21.86 15.17 2.09
N ASP A 431 -21.64 16.27 1.37
CA ASP A 431 -22.64 16.89 0.49
C ASP A 431 -22.99 16.02 -0.73
N ALA A 432 -22.04 15.28 -1.32
CA ALA A 432 -22.34 14.30 -2.37
C ALA A 432 -23.24 13.14 -1.88
N VAL A 433 -23.07 12.71 -0.63
CA VAL A 433 -23.95 11.70 0.00
C VAL A 433 -25.34 12.30 0.26
N VAL A 434 -25.41 13.43 0.96
CA VAL A 434 -26.68 14.09 1.33
C VAL A 434 -27.52 14.37 0.08
N ARG A 435 -26.94 14.99 -0.95
CA ARG A 435 -27.65 15.30 -2.21
C ARG A 435 -28.13 14.04 -2.94
N SER A 436 -27.33 12.98 -2.97
CA SER A 436 -27.71 11.71 -3.62
C SER A 436 -28.89 11.02 -2.93
N VAL A 437 -28.91 11.00 -1.58
CA VAL A 437 -30.02 10.42 -0.81
C VAL A 437 -31.28 11.30 -0.91
N MET A 438 -31.14 12.61 -0.71
CA MET A 438 -32.22 13.60 -0.80
C MET A 438 -32.98 13.48 -2.13
N LEU A 439 -32.24 13.51 -3.24
CA LEU A 439 -32.79 13.46 -4.59
C LEU A 439 -33.58 12.17 -4.88
N ALA A 440 -33.23 11.06 -4.23
CA ALA A 440 -34.00 9.81 -4.33
C ALA A 440 -35.29 9.85 -3.49
N CYS A 441 -35.20 10.36 -2.26
CA CYS A 441 -36.32 10.46 -1.33
C CYS A 441 -37.39 11.44 -1.80
N ASP A 442 -37.02 12.67 -2.18
CA ASP A 442 -37.95 13.72 -2.61
C ASP A 442 -38.79 13.30 -3.82
N ARG A 443 -38.13 12.72 -4.83
CA ARG A 443 -38.77 12.21 -6.07
C ARG A 443 -39.82 11.13 -5.84
N LYS A 444 -39.79 10.46 -4.68
CA LYS A 444 -40.72 9.40 -4.29
C LYS A 444 -41.59 9.78 -3.08
N HIS A 445 -41.46 11.01 -2.59
CA HIS A 445 -42.10 11.55 -1.38
C HIS A 445 -41.89 10.66 -0.13
N ILE A 446 -40.68 10.11 0.00
CA ILE A 446 -40.26 9.31 1.16
C ILE A 446 -39.56 10.22 2.15
N ARG A 447 -39.81 10.05 3.47
CA ARG A 447 -39.09 10.80 4.51
C ARG A 447 -37.60 10.46 4.44
N HIS A 448 -36.77 11.49 4.51
CA HIS A 448 -35.31 11.39 4.53
C HIS A 448 -34.84 10.47 5.69
N PRO A 449 -34.02 9.44 5.44
CA PRO A 449 -33.43 8.61 6.50
C PRO A 449 -32.43 9.36 7.38
N ILE A 450 -32.08 8.77 8.52
CA ILE A 450 -30.80 9.04 9.20
C ILE A 450 -29.69 8.53 8.27
N ILE A 451 -28.68 9.36 8.01
CA ILE A 451 -27.49 8.95 7.24
C ILE A 451 -26.46 8.39 8.22
N CYS A 452 -26.00 7.17 7.97
CA CYS A 452 -24.93 6.49 8.71
C CYS A 452 -23.71 6.26 7.79
N SER A 453 -22.50 6.23 8.37
CA SER A 453 -21.27 5.86 7.67
C SER A 453 -20.26 5.17 8.60
N GLU A 454 -19.66 4.07 8.14
CA GLU A 454 -18.57 3.36 8.80
C GLU A 454 -17.17 3.92 8.41
N SER A 455 -16.92 5.20 8.63
CA SER A 455 -15.73 5.91 8.08
C SER A 455 -14.40 5.64 8.81
N GLY A 456 -14.16 4.40 9.25
CA GLY A 456 -13.07 4.02 10.16
C GLY A 456 -11.66 4.42 9.72
N ARG A 457 -11.23 4.06 8.49
CA ARG A 457 -9.91 4.46 7.94
C ARG A 457 -9.70 5.97 8.06
N ALA A 458 -10.69 6.74 7.62
CA ALA A 458 -10.67 8.20 7.61
C ALA A 458 -10.57 8.82 9.02
N LEU A 459 -11.12 8.17 10.04
CA LEU A 459 -11.02 8.60 11.43
C LEU A 459 -9.62 8.33 11.99
N VAL A 460 -9.15 7.08 11.97
CA VAL A 460 -7.97 6.69 12.77
C VAL A 460 -6.62 6.85 12.09
N SER A 461 -6.50 6.91 10.75
CA SER A 461 -5.18 6.96 10.10
C SER A 461 -4.27 8.11 10.56
N HIS A 462 -4.82 9.31 10.74
CA HIS A 462 -4.06 10.51 11.16
C HIS A 462 -3.65 10.51 12.64
N HIS A 463 -4.30 9.71 13.49
CA HIS A 463 -4.13 9.84 14.93
C HIS A 463 -2.79 9.29 15.46
N SER A 464 -1.97 8.64 14.63
CA SER A 464 -0.70 8.05 15.09
C SER A 464 0.44 8.17 14.09
N VAL A 465 1.65 8.25 14.64
CA VAL A 465 2.93 8.32 13.91
C VAL A 465 3.86 7.26 14.49
N LEU A 466 4.43 6.42 13.62
CA LEU A 466 5.41 5.41 14.00
C LEU A 466 6.82 5.97 13.78
N ILE A 467 7.57 6.14 14.87
CA ILE A 467 8.91 6.72 14.87
C ILE A 467 9.96 5.62 15.06
N PHE A 468 10.99 5.64 14.22
CA PHE A 468 12.08 4.66 14.22
C PHE A 468 13.42 5.31 13.90
N GLU A 469 14.51 4.65 14.32
CA GLU A 469 15.88 5.15 14.19
C GLU A 469 16.59 4.53 12.98
N ALA A 470 17.34 5.32 12.21
CA ALA A 470 18.31 4.80 11.26
C ALA A 470 19.62 4.49 12.00
N ILE A 471 19.90 3.21 12.21
CA ILE A 471 21.05 2.71 12.98
C ILE A 471 22.35 2.86 12.20
N SER A 472 22.30 2.62 10.89
CA SER A 472 23.47 2.72 10.00
C SER A 472 23.05 2.97 8.56
N SER A 473 24.02 3.32 7.71
CA SER A 473 23.84 3.44 6.27
C SER A 473 24.97 2.69 5.56
N SER A 474 24.68 2.04 4.43
CA SER A 474 25.68 1.39 3.59
C SER A 474 26.83 2.35 3.27
N THR A 475 28.04 2.00 3.69
CA THR A 475 29.25 2.82 3.54
C THR A 475 29.48 3.22 2.08
N SER A 476 30.01 4.42 1.85
CA SER A 476 30.47 4.81 0.52
C SER A 476 31.54 3.83 0.04
N LYS A 477 31.32 3.22 -1.13
CA LYS A 477 32.24 2.27 -1.80
C LYS A 477 33.68 2.80 -1.91
N ALA A 478 33.86 4.12 -1.87
CA ALA A 478 35.16 4.79 -1.86
C ALA A 478 36.05 4.46 -0.65
N GLU A 479 35.51 4.05 0.50
CA GLU A 479 36.34 3.74 1.68
C GLU A 479 37.02 2.37 1.55
N ALA A 480 36.30 1.34 1.08
CA ALA A 480 36.85 0.01 0.80
C ALA A 480 37.97 0.05 -0.25
N LEU A 481 37.86 0.96 -1.23
CA LEU A 481 38.90 1.27 -2.21
C LEU A 481 40.24 1.67 -1.57
N SER A 482 40.21 2.43 -0.47
CA SER A 482 41.43 2.92 0.19
C SER A 482 42.19 1.82 0.95
N SER A 483 41.57 0.68 1.25
CA SER A 483 42.24 -0.49 1.84
C SER A 483 42.80 -1.48 0.83
N MET A 484 42.21 -1.59 -0.38
CA MET A 484 42.62 -2.58 -1.39
C MET A 484 43.62 -2.07 -2.44
N ALA A 485 43.90 -0.76 -2.48
CA ALA A 485 44.87 -0.18 -3.41
C ALA A 485 46.24 -0.89 -3.51
N PRO A 486 46.84 -1.48 -2.44
CA PRO A 486 48.12 -2.20 -2.55
C PRO A 486 48.06 -3.48 -3.41
N ASN A 487 46.94 -4.21 -3.39
CA ASN A 487 46.83 -5.53 -4.02
C ASN A 487 46.49 -5.45 -5.52
N LEU A 488 46.11 -4.27 -6.02
CA LEU A 488 45.75 -4.06 -7.44
C LEU A 488 46.91 -4.33 -8.40
N ALA A 489 48.18 -4.24 -7.93
CA ALA A 489 49.34 -4.61 -8.73
C ALA A 489 49.45 -6.13 -8.92
N TYR A 490 49.38 -6.90 -7.83
CA TYR A 490 49.42 -8.37 -7.86
C TYR A 490 48.29 -8.95 -8.72
N PHE A 491 47.09 -8.39 -8.56
CA PHE A 491 45.90 -8.72 -9.34
C PHE A 491 46.11 -8.69 -10.86
N LEU A 492 46.94 -7.80 -11.41
CA LEU A 492 47.07 -7.62 -12.87
C LEU A 492 48.01 -8.64 -13.55
N ASP A 493 48.93 -9.25 -12.80
CA ASP A 493 49.90 -10.21 -13.32
C ASP A 493 49.35 -11.64 -13.39
N GLU A 494 48.35 -12.00 -12.57
CA GLU A 494 47.68 -13.30 -12.64
C GLU A 494 46.50 -13.36 -13.64
N LEU A 495 46.05 -12.22 -14.20
CA LEU A 495 44.97 -12.21 -15.20
C LEU A 495 45.32 -12.91 -16.52
N ALA A 496 44.37 -13.72 -17.01
CA ALA A 496 44.36 -14.20 -18.39
C ALA A 496 44.38 -13.03 -19.40
N ASP A 497 45.03 -13.22 -20.55
CA ASP A 497 45.29 -12.12 -21.49
C ASP A 497 44.04 -11.46 -22.11
N ASP A 498 42.90 -12.16 -22.14
CA ASP A 498 41.63 -11.58 -22.58
C ASP A 498 41.04 -10.64 -21.52
N VAL A 499 41.13 -10.98 -20.24
CA VAL A 499 40.72 -10.12 -19.12
C VAL A 499 41.69 -8.95 -18.95
N ARG A 500 43.00 -9.21 -19.07
CA ARG A 500 44.05 -8.17 -19.11
C ARG A 500 43.87 -7.23 -20.30
N SER A 501 43.38 -7.72 -21.44
CA SER A 501 42.99 -6.89 -22.60
C SER A 501 41.79 -6.00 -22.25
N ASP A 502 40.77 -6.51 -21.57
CA ASP A 502 39.61 -5.70 -21.15
C ASP A 502 40.01 -4.60 -20.16
N TYR A 503 40.91 -4.88 -19.21
CA TYR A 503 41.50 -3.87 -18.32
C TYR A 503 42.31 -2.81 -19.09
N ARG A 504 43.16 -3.22 -20.04
CA ARG A 504 43.91 -2.29 -20.91
C ARG A 504 42.97 -1.40 -21.73
N ASN A 505 41.87 -1.94 -22.24
CA ASN A 505 40.84 -1.18 -22.97
C ASN A 505 40.14 -0.17 -22.05
N LEU A 506 39.76 -0.57 -20.83
CA LEU A 506 39.19 0.31 -19.80
C LEU A 506 40.12 1.49 -19.47
N MET A 507 41.38 1.20 -19.14
CA MET A 507 42.37 2.25 -18.87
C MET A 507 42.62 3.15 -20.09
N ALA A 508 42.68 2.58 -21.30
CA ALA A 508 42.87 3.37 -22.51
C ALA A 508 41.66 4.25 -22.87
N ALA A 509 40.44 3.90 -22.44
CA ALA A 509 39.26 4.75 -22.53
C ALA A 509 39.28 5.86 -21.46
N ALA A 510 39.67 5.52 -20.23
CA ALA A 510 39.80 6.49 -19.12
C ALA A 510 40.85 7.57 -19.43
N PHE A 511 42.03 7.21 -19.93
CA PHE A 511 43.05 8.16 -20.40
C PHE A 511 42.59 9.02 -21.61
N ARG A 512 41.53 8.63 -22.32
CA ARG A 512 40.91 9.40 -23.40
C ARG A 512 39.65 10.17 -22.96
N CYS A 513 39.27 10.10 -21.69
CA CYS A 513 38.03 10.66 -21.14
C CYS A 513 36.75 10.15 -21.85
N GLU A 514 36.79 8.92 -22.37
CA GLU A 514 35.65 8.28 -23.05
C GLU A 514 34.73 7.60 -22.01
N TYR A 515 34.02 8.39 -21.20
CA TYR A 515 33.26 7.91 -20.03
C TYR A 515 32.24 6.79 -20.35
N GLU A 516 31.44 6.91 -21.40
CA GLU A 516 30.51 5.85 -21.83
C GLU A 516 31.24 4.55 -22.23
N THR A 517 32.39 4.68 -22.89
CA THR A 517 33.25 3.54 -23.25
C THR A 517 33.86 2.89 -22.01
N CYS A 518 34.21 3.67 -20.97
CA CYS A 518 34.68 3.16 -19.69
C CYS A 518 33.62 2.29 -19.01
N ALA A 519 32.35 2.74 -19.00
CA ALA A 519 31.22 1.96 -18.48
C ALA A 519 31.16 0.56 -19.11
N LEU A 520 31.19 0.52 -20.46
CA LEU A 520 31.08 -0.70 -21.24
C LEU A 520 32.27 -1.66 -21.06
N TYR A 521 33.49 -1.13 -20.87
CA TYR A 521 34.66 -1.98 -20.57
C TYR A 521 34.70 -2.43 -19.11
N ALA A 522 34.23 -1.62 -18.15
CA ALA A 522 34.10 -2.02 -16.76
C ALA A 522 33.05 -3.15 -16.58
N ASP A 523 31.87 -3.01 -17.18
CA ASP A 523 30.83 -4.05 -17.17
C ASP A 523 31.32 -5.35 -17.83
N ARG A 524 32.10 -5.26 -18.93
CA ARG A 524 32.66 -6.44 -19.62
C ARG A 524 33.77 -7.11 -18.81
N LEU A 525 34.66 -6.33 -18.20
CA LEU A 525 35.70 -6.80 -17.30
C LEU A 525 35.08 -7.55 -16.10
N LYS A 526 34.13 -6.90 -15.40
CA LYS A 526 33.37 -7.51 -14.31
C LYS A 526 32.66 -8.78 -14.73
N TRP A 527 31.99 -8.78 -15.89
CA TRP A 527 31.31 -9.96 -16.40
C TRP A 527 32.26 -11.15 -16.64
N ARG A 528 33.44 -10.93 -17.24
CA ARG A 528 34.45 -11.97 -17.44
C ARG A 528 35.06 -12.49 -16.14
N CYS A 529 35.45 -11.59 -15.24
CA CYS A 529 36.02 -12.00 -13.94
C CYS A 529 35.01 -12.81 -13.12
N VAL A 530 33.72 -12.47 -13.20
CA VAL A 530 32.63 -13.22 -12.56
C VAL A 530 32.38 -14.58 -13.23
N ASP A 531 32.64 -14.77 -14.54
CA ASP A 531 32.61 -16.12 -15.16
C ASP A 531 33.84 -16.94 -14.75
N GLN A 532 35.06 -16.40 -14.87
CA GLN A 532 36.29 -17.10 -14.47
C GLN A 532 36.33 -17.45 -12.97
N PHE A 533 35.72 -16.63 -12.11
CA PHE A 533 35.52 -16.95 -10.68
C PHE A 533 34.60 -18.16 -10.47
N LYS A 534 33.52 -18.32 -11.26
CA LYS A 534 32.64 -19.53 -11.20
C LYS A 534 33.34 -20.78 -11.72
N GLU A 535 34.26 -20.61 -12.66
CA GLU A 535 35.11 -21.68 -13.19
C GLU A 535 36.28 -22.04 -12.25
N GLY A 536 36.45 -21.30 -11.14
CA GLY A 536 37.52 -21.52 -10.16
C GLY A 536 38.90 -21.03 -10.60
N ILE A 537 38.96 -20.24 -11.68
CA ILE A 537 40.21 -19.70 -12.26
C ILE A 537 40.69 -18.48 -11.47
N LEU A 538 39.78 -17.68 -10.91
CA LEU A 538 40.09 -16.48 -10.12
C LEU A 538 39.69 -16.66 -8.65
N GLY A 539 40.55 -16.18 -7.74
CA GLY A 539 40.28 -16.17 -6.30
C GLY A 539 39.40 -15.00 -5.84
N LEU A 540 38.97 -15.02 -4.57
CA LEU A 540 38.10 -13.98 -4.00
C LEU A 540 38.72 -12.57 -4.04
N GLU A 541 40.03 -12.46 -3.81
CA GLU A 541 40.76 -11.18 -3.86
C GLU A 541 40.71 -10.54 -5.26
N HIS A 542 40.71 -11.35 -6.32
CA HIS A 542 40.59 -10.89 -7.70
C HIS A 542 39.19 -10.29 -7.95
N LEU A 543 38.14 -10.95 -7.47
CA LEU A 543 36.78 -10.45 -7.61
C LEU A 543 36.58 -9.13 -6.84
N ALA A 544 37.16 -9.02 -5.64
CA ALA A 544 37.11 -7.79 -4.85
C ALA A 544 37.87 -6.62 -5.51
N ALA A 545 39.04 -6.88 -6.10
CA ALA A 545 39.81 -5.87 -6.84
C ALA A 545 39.06 -5.36 -8.10
N VAL A 546 38.35 -6.26 -8.81
CA VAL A 546 37.51 -5.90 -9.96
C VAL A 546 36.32 -5.05 -9.53
N ASP A 547 35.63 -5.43 -8.44
CA ASP A 547 34.49 -4.68 -7.94
C ASP A 547 34.89 -3.27 -7.45
N ALA A 548 36.01 -3.16 -6.74
CA ALA A 548 36.60 -1.87 -6.36
C ALA A 548 36.95 -0.98 -7.58
N LEU A 549 37.50 -1.56 -8.65
CA LEU A 549 37.81 -0.84 -9.89
C LEU A 549 36.54 -0.37 -10.62
N CYS A 550 35.52 -1.23 -10.72
CA CYS A 550 34.25 -0.89 -11.36
C CYS A 550 33.49 0.18 -10.57
N ASP A 551 33.56 0.17 -9.24
CA ASP A 551 32.96 1.18 -8.38
C ASP A 551 33.68 2.54 -8.50
N LEU A 552 35.00 2.55 -8.62
CA LEU A 552 35.77 3.77 -8.92
C LEU A 552 35.37 4.38 -10.27
N VAL A 553 35.28 3.56 -11.32
CA VAL A 553 34.85 4.00 -12.66
C VAL A 553 33.42 4.56 -12.61
N SER A 554 32.51 3.91 -11.90
CA SER A 554 31.11 4.36 -11.73
C SER A 554 31.02 5.70 -11.00
N LYS A 555 31.93 5.96 -10.04
CA LYS A 555 32.02 7.24 -9.31
C LYS A 555 32.56 8.37 -10.18
N GLU A 556 33.72 8.18 -10.84
CA GLU A 556 34.37 9.21 -11.66
C GLU A 556 33.56 9.58 -12.92
N MET A 557 32.66 8.70 -13.37
CA MET A 557 31.70 8.97 -14.45
C MET A 557 30.49 9.82 -14.03
N GLY A 558 30.24 10.04 -12.73
CA GLY A 558 29.03 10.72 -12.24
C GLY A 558 27.71 9.97 -12.47
N VAL A 559 27.77 8.72 -12.97
CA VAL A 559 26.58 7.86 -13.21
C VAL A 559 26.02 7.28 -11.90
N ALA A 560 26.82 7.29 -10.83
CA ALA A 560 26.43 6.84 -9.51
C ALA A 560 25.78 7.97 -8.67
N ASP A 561 24.53 8.28 -9.00
CA ASP A 561 23.56 8.83 -8.04
C ASP A 561 23.29 7.70 -7.00
N SER A 562 24.23 7.50 -6.07
CA SER A 562 24.38 6.26 -5.31
C SER A 562 23.37 6.16 -4.17
N VAL A 563 22.17 5.66 -4.50
CA VAL A 563 21.11 5.38 -3.54
C VAL A 563 21.65 4.47 -2.42
N LYS A 564 21.79 5.01 -1.22
CA LYS A 564 22.32 4.29 -0.05
C LYS A 564 21.21 3.47 0.63
N THR A 565 21.55 2.32 1.18
CA THR A 565 20.63 1.59 2.07
C THR A 565 20.79 2.13 3.49
N TYR A 566 19.73 2.62 4.09
CA TYR A 566 19.67 2.97 5.51
C TYR A 566 19.02 1.81 6.27
N HIS A 567 19.72 1.25 7.25
CA HIS A 567 19.22 0.19 8.11
C HIS A 567 18.46 0.80 9.28
N VAL A 568 17.16 0.50 9.38
CA VAL A 568 16.24 1.14 10.33
C VAL A 568 15.77 0.17 11.41
N ASN A 569 15.60 0.68 12.65
CA ASN A 569 15.22 -0.07 13.84
C ASN A 569 13.72 -0.43 13.82
N LEU A 570 13.34 -1.35 12.94
CA LEU A 570 11.95 -1.62 12.54
C LEU A 570 11.78 -3.07 12.06
N SER A 571 10.52 -3.51 11.97
CA SER A 571 10.05 -4.68 11.20
C SER A 571 8.84 -4.26 10.37
N LEU A 572 8.94 -4.29 9.04
CA LEU A 572 7.85 -3.90 8.13
C LEU A 572 6.67 -4.86 8.24
N PHE A 573 6.93 -6.16 8.40
CA PHE A 573 5.89 -7.18 8.59
C PHE A 573 5.09 -6.96 9.90
N THR A 574 5.67 -6.28 10.89
CA THR A 574 5.06 -6.02 12.20
C THR A 574 4.34 -4.67 12.26
N SER A 575 4.74 -3.68 11.45
CA SER A 575 4.25 -2.29 11.58
C SER A 575 3.83 -1.61 10.27
N LEU A 576 4.08 -2.23 9.11
CA LEU A 576 3.65 -1.81 7.78
C LEU A 576 3.10 -2.99 6.94
N PRO A 577 2.19 -3.84 7.48
CA PRO A 577 1.70 -5.01 6.76
C PRO A 577 1.01 -4.67 5.42
N ASP A 578 0.31 -3.53 5.28
CA ASP A 578 -0.30 -3.15 3.99
C ASP A 578 0.74 -2.75 2.93
N PHE A 579 1.90 -2.20 3.33
CA PHE A 579 2.99 -1.90 2.39
C PHE A 579 3.50 -3.19 1.73
N TRP A 580 3.73 -4.23 2.55
CA TRP A 580 4.18 -5.53 2.08
C TRP A 580 3.08 -6.29 1.31
N ALA A 581 1.87 -6.38 1.87
CA ALA A 581 0.81 -7.26 1.35
C ALA A 581 0.08 -6.71 0.12
N ILE A 582 -0.16 -5.39 0.05
CA ILE A 582 -0.94 -4.77 -1.03
C ILE A 582 -0.21 -3.62 -1.75
N GLY A 583 1.00 -3.24 -1.31
CA GLY A 583 1.77 -2.15 -1.91
C GLY A 583 1.28 -0.75 -1.52
N GLN A 584 0.56 -0.63 -0.40
CA GLN A 584 0.11 0.65 0.15
C GLN A 584 1.32 1.54 0.47
N LEU A 585 1.29 2.79 -0.01
CA LEU A 585 2.31 3.78 0.32
C LEU A 585 1.89 4.58 1.57
N PHE A 586 2.88 4.96 2.35
CA PHE A 586 2.75 5.85 3.50
C PHE A 586 3.78 6.98 3.36
N PRO A 587 3.49 8.20 3.84
CA PRO A 587 4.51 9.22 4.00
C PRO A 587 5.53 8.74 5.03
N ILE A 588 6.80 8.65 4.61
CA ILE A 588 7.94 8.33 5.47
C ILE A 588 9.00 9.41 5.25
N ILE A 589 9.32 10.14 6.31
CA ILE A 589 10.17 11.33 6.28
C ILE A 589 11.07 11.39 7.53
N PRO A 590 12.19 12.15 7.51
CA PRO A 590 12.86 12.55 8.75
C PRO A 590 11.89 13.37 9.61
N ILE A 591 11.94 13.23 10.94
CA ILE A 591 11.14 14.09 11.85
C ILE A 591 11.91 15.31 12.36
N HIS A 592 13.17 15.47 11.96
CA HIS A 592 14.12 16.48 12.42
C HIS A 592 15.17 16.81 11.35
N HIS A 593 15.96 17.87 11.58
CA HIS A 593 16.89 18.48 10.62
C HIS A 593 16.23 18.99 9.32
N LEU A 594 14.93 19.28 9.31
CA LEU A 594 14.21 19.74 8.12
C LEU A 594 14.47 21.23 7.80
N ASP A 595 15.24 21.92 8.65
CA ASP A 595 15.93 23.18 8.37
C ASP A 595 17.16 23.01 7.44
N GLN A 596 17.64 21.77 7.27
CA GLN A 596 18.85 21.43 6.51
C GLN A 596 18.51 20.71 5.20
N ARG A 597 19.42 20.81 4.22
CA ARG A 597 19.23 20.18 2.90
C ARG A 597 19.60 18.69 2.96
N PRO A 598 18.72 17.76 2.57
CA PRO A 598 19.09 16.36 2.41
C PRO A 598 20.06 16.19 1.23
N GLU A 599 21.24 15.63 1.51
CA GLU A 599 22.33 15.47 0.54
C GLU A 599 22.33 14.10 -0.17
N VAL A 600 21.60 13.12 0.38
CA VAL A 600 21.65 11.71 -0.03
C VAL A 600 20.28 11.23 -0.51
N LYS A 601 20.26 10.36 -1.52
CA LYS A 601 19.09 9.53 -1.86
C LYS A 601 19.24 8.18 -1.18
N GLY A 602 18.19 7.65 -0.56
CA GLY A 602 18.26 6.36 0.12
C GLY A 602 17.01 5.49 -0.02
N ILE A 603 17.19 4.19 0.25
CA ILE A 603 16.13 3.22 0.51
C ILE A 603 16.24 2.74 1.95
N LEU A 604 15.15 2.29 2.54
CA LEU A 604 15.15 1.76 3.91
C LEU A 604 15.19 0.24 3.87
N SER A 605 16.01 -0.37 4.73
CA SER A 605 16.05 -1.80 5.01
C SER A 605 15.75 -1.98 6.50
N ASP A 606 14.84 -2.89 6.84
CA ASP A 606 14.50 -3.17 8.23
C ASP A 606 15.49 -4.14 8.89
N LEU A 607 15.17 -4.63 10.09
CA LEU A 607 16.01 -5.55 10.88
C LEU A 607 15.80 -7.04 10.54
N THR A 608 14.90 -7.37 9.63
CA THR A 608 14.61 -8.77 9.30
C THR A 608 15.70 -9.37 8.39
N CYS A 609 15.70 -10.70 8.27
CA CYS A 609 16.59 -11.40 7.34
C CYS A 609 15.92 -11.67 5.98
N ASP A 610 14.70 -11.18 5.77
CA ASP A 610 13.94 -11.35 4.55
C ASP A 610 14.23 -10.19 3.57
N SER A 611 14.41 -10.51 2.29
CA SER A 611 14.68 -9.52 1.25
C SER A 611 13.49 -8.61 0.94
N ASP A 612 12.28 -8.98 1.38
CA ASP A 612 11.09 -8.14 1.28
C ASP A 612 10.99 -7.11 2.43
N GLY A 613 11.86 -7.20 3.45
CA GLY A 613 12.01 -6.24 4.56
C GLY A 613 12.64 -4.88 4.16
N LYS A 614 12.14 -4.27 3.08
CA LYS A 614 12.68 -3.02 2.51
C LYS A 614 11.60 -2.06 2.00
N VAL A 615 11.86 -0.76 2.13
CA VAL A 615 11.08 0.31 1.48
C VAL A 615 11.92 0.89 0.35
N ASP A 616 11.60 0.49 -0.89
CA ASP A 616 12.20 0.99 -2.14
C ASP A 616 11.19 1.77 -3.02
N ARG A 617 10.02 2.12 -2.45
CA ARG A 617 8.97 2.93 -3.07
C ARG A 617 8.41 3.91 -2.05
N PHE A 618 8.29 5.18 -2.44
CA PHE A 618 7.82 6.28 -1.62
C PHE A 618 6.72 7.07 -2.34
N ILE A 619 6.03 7.95 -1.60
CA ILE A 619 4.98 8.84 -2.11
C ILE A 619 5.47 9.68 -3.31
N GLY A 620 4.55 10.09 -4.19
CA GLY A 620 4.93 10.77 -5.44
C GLY A 620 5.72 9.90 -6.43
N GLY A 621 5.64 8.57 -6.30
CA GLY A 621 6.22 7.61 -7.24
C GLY A 621 7.74 7.47 -7.18
N GLN A 622 8.40 7.95 -6.12
CA GLN A 622 9.85 7.94 -5.99
C GLN A 622 10.38 6.55 -5.61
N SER A 623 11.54 6.17 -6.17
CA SER A 623 12.27 4.93 -5.83
C SER A 623 13.36 5.12 -4.77
N SER A 624 13.44 6.31 -4.17
CA SER A 624 14.41 6.68 -3.14
C SER A 624 13.93 7.93 -2.39
N LEU A 625 14.12 7.96 -1.08
CA LEU A 625 13.82 9.09 -0.21
C LEU A 625 15.05 10.02 -0.07
N PRO A 626 14.91 11.35 -0.19
CA PRO A 626 15.96 12.29 0.21
C PRO A 626 16.21 12.21 1.73
N LEU A 627 17.47 12.11 2.13
CA LEU A 627 17.92 11.92 3.52
C LEU A 627 19.24 12.66 3.81
N HIS A 628 19.50 12.89 5.09
CA HIS A 628 20.73 13.48 5.62
C HIS A 628 21.83 12.43 5.87
N GLU A 629 23.10 12.85 5.93
CA GLU A 629 24.23 11.96 6.23
C GLU A 629 24.34 11.63 7.73
N LEU A 630 24.25 10.35 8.08
CA LEU A 630 24.44 9.89 9.47
C LEU A 630 25.81 10.29 10.07
N GLY A 631 26.83 10.45 9.22
CA GLY A 631 28.20 10.82 9.63
C GLY A 631 28.33 12.27 10.13
N GLY A 632 27.40 13.16 9.78
CA GLY A 632 27.33 14.50 10.38
C GLY A 632 26.56 14.51 11.70
N ILE A 633 25.44 13.78 11.74
CA ILE A 633 24.47 13.79 12.85
C ILE A 633 25.02 13.10 14.10
N THR A 634 25.79 12.02 13.93
CA THR A 634 26.40 11.25 15.04
C THR A 634 27.51 11.99 15.82
N GLY A 635 27.80 13.25 15.46
CA GLY A 635 28.62 14.16 16.24
C GLY A 635 27.88 14.88 17.39
N GLU A 636 26.55 14.95 17.32
CA GLU A 636 25.69 15.47 18.39
C GLU A 636 25.03 14.30 19.16
N GLU A 637 24.49 14.54 20.37
CA GLU A 637 24.09 13.46 21.29
C GLU A 637 22.74 12.76 20.94
N GLY A 638 22.30 12.82 19.68
CA GLY A 638 21.01 12.31 19.19
C GLY A 638 21.12 11.28 18.05
N GLY A 639 20.08 10.44 17.91
CA GLY A 639 19.93 9.52 16.77
C GLY A 639 19.19 10.18 15.59
N TYR A 640 19.35 9.61 14.38
CA TYR A 640 18.58 10.06 13.21
C TYR A 640 17.24 9.33 13.15
N TYR A 641 16.14 10.08 13.30
CA TYR A 641 14.80 9.53 13.45
C TYR A 641 13.93 9.84 12.23
N LEU A 642 13.21 8.81 11.77
CA LEU A 642 12.21 8.91 10.72
C LEU A 642 10.83 8.57 11.30
N GLY A 643 9.80 9.18 10.73
CA GLY A 643 8.40 8.93 11.06
C GLY A 643 7.66 8.36 9.85
N MET A 644 6.88 7.31 10.06
CA MET A 644 5.80 6.91 9.16
C MET A 644 4.48 7.52 9.66
N PHE A 645 3.78 8.20 8.76
CA PHE A 645 2.52 8.89 9.02
C PHE A 645 1.33 8.14 8.40
N LEU A 646 0.11 8.51 8.80
CA LEU A 646 -1.15 7.97 8.27
C LEU A 646 -1.41 6.47 8.53
N GLY A 647 -0.57 5.83 9.35
CA GLY A 647 -0.60 4.38 9.64
C GLY A 647 -1.59 3.92 10.72
N GLY A 648 -2.37 4.82 11.33
CA GLY A 648 -3.28 4.46 12.44
C GLY A 648 -4.46 3.54 12.09
N ALA A 649 -4.66 3.23 10.80
CA ALA A 649 -5.64 2.25 10.31
C ALA A 649 -4.94 0.95 9.87
N TYR A 650 -5.51 -0.19 10.27
CA TYR A 650 -5.14 -1.57 9.93
C TYR A 650 -3.73 -2.05 10.33
N GLN A 651 -2.70 -1.20 10.39
CA GLN A 651 -1.32 -1.68 10.54
C GLN A 651 -1.08 -2.39 11.88
N GLU A 652 -1.66 -1.86 12.97
CA GLU A 652 -1.59 -2.46 14.31
C GLU A 652 -2.39 -3.79 14.41
N ALA A 653 -3.48 -3.91 13.64
CA ALA A 653 -4.36 -5.07 13.66
C ALA A 653 -3.87 -6.24 12.79
N LEU A 654 -3.06 -5.94 11.77
CA LEU A 654 -2.52 -6.90 10.81
C LEU A 654 -1.03 -7.25 11.05
N GLY A 655 -0.39 -6.61 12.04
CA GLY A 655 1.04 -6.76 12.32
C GLY A 655 1.45 -8.17 12.74
N GLY A 656 2.39 -8.77 12.01
CA GLY A 656 2.91 -10.12 12.27
C GLY A 656 4.20 -10.16 13.10
N LEU A 657 4.43 -11.28 13.78
CA LEU A 657 5.64 -11.56 14.57
C LEU A 657 6.78 -12.15 13.71
N HIS A 658 7.01 -11.60 12.51
CA HIS A 658 8.09 -12.06 11.63
C HIS A 658 9.45 -11.90 12.33
N ASN A 659 10.34 -12.90 12.21
CA ASN A 659 11.61 -12.99 12.94
C ASN A 659 11.52 -12.79 14.47
N LEU A 660 10.33 -12.99 15.06
CA LEU A 660 10.05 -12.72 16.47
C LEU A 660 10.22 -11.25 16.87
N PHE A 661 10.09 -10.31 15.93
CA PHE A 661 9.93 -8.89 16.27
C PHE A 661 8.51 -8.66 16.79
N GLY A 662 8.42 -8.20 18.03
CA GLY A 662 7.17 -7.79 18.67
C GLY A 662 6.78 -6.34 18.36
N GLY A 663 5.59 -5.94 18.79
CA GLY A 663 5.08 -4.58 18.58
C GLY A 663 5.94 -3.47 19.22
N PRO A 664 5.88 -2.24 18.67
CA PRO A 664 6.64 -1.08 19.15
C PRO A 664 6.26 -0.69 20.59
N SER A 665 7.08 0.14 21.23
CA SER A 665 6.62 0.88 22.42
C SER A 665 5.50 1.83 22.04
N VAL A 666 4.50 2.02 22.89
CA VAL A 666 3.36 2.90 22.63
C VAL A 666 3.34 4.05 23.62
N VAL A 667 3.25 5.28 23.12
CA VAL A 667 3.07 6.49 23.93
C VAL A 667 1.84 7.24 23.43
N ARG A 668 0.98 7.65 24.36
CA ARG A 668 -0.21 8.44 24.09
C ARG A 668 0.02 9.86 24.60
N VAL A 669 -0.16 10.83 23.71
CA VAL A 669 0.20 12.23 23.92
C VAL A 669 -1.03 13.09 23.67
N SER A 670 -1.42 13.87 24.67
CA SER A 670 -2.49 14.87 24.54
C SER A 670 -1.92 16.27 24.69
N HIS A 671 -2.57 17.27 24.11
CA HIS A 671 -2.23 18.67 24.36
C HIS A 671 -2.33 18.98 25.86
N ALA A 672 -1.42 19.81 26.38
CA ALA A 672 -1.49 20.28 27.76
C ALA A 672 -0.77 21.62 27.95
N ASP A 673 -1.37 22.50 28.74
CA ASP A 673 -0.82 23.81 29.08
C ASP A 673 0.48 23.66 29.88
N GLY A 674 1.62 23.93 29.25
CA GLY A 674 2.94 23.78 29.87
C GLY A 674 4.11 23.99 28.91
N PRO A 675 5.36 23.94 29.41
CA PRO A 675 6.57 24.28 28.63
C PRO A 675 6.93 23.29 27.51
N HIS A 676 6.16 22.20 27.37
CA HIS A 676 6.30 21.22 26.30
C HIS A 676 5.06 21.13 25.40
N CYS A 677 3.99 21.87 25.71
CA CYS A 677 2.70 21.87 25.00
C CYS A 677 1.95 20.51 24.98
N PHE A 678 2.46 19.49 25.66
CA PHE A 678 1.84 18.17 25.75
C PHE A 678 2.02 17.49 27.12
N ALA A 679 1.14 16.53 27.39
CA ALA A 679 1.26 15.57 28.48
C ALA A 679 1.25 14.13 27.92
N VAL A 680 2.07 13.25 28.49
CA VAL A 680 2.00 11.81 28.22
C VAL A 680 0.93 11.21 29.12
N THR A 681 -0.17 10.74 28.53
CA THR A 681 -1.30 10.16 29.26
C THR A 681 -1.18 8.64 29.43
N LEU A 682 -0.41 7.97 28.57
CA LEU A 682 -0.10 6.55 28.66
C LEU A 682 1.30 6.28 28.07
N ALA A 683 2.04 5.36 28.68
CA ALA A 683 3.35 4.91 28.24
C ALA A 683 3.48 3.39 28.48
N VAL A 684 3.61 2.62 27.40
CA VAL A 684 3.70 1.15 27.42
C VAL A 684 4.96 0.72 26.66
N PRO A 685 5.86 -0.09 27.27
CA PRO A 685 6.99 -0.65 26.54
C PRO A 685 6.51 -1.67 25.51
N GLY A 686 7.22 -1.75 24.38
CA GLY A 686 6.95 -2.78 23.37
C GLY A 686 7.21 -4.19 23.91
N GLN A 687 6.69 -5.20 23.21
CA GLN A 687 6.73 -6.59 23.67
C GLN A 687 8.17 -7.07 23.89
N SER A 688 8.43 -7.69 25.05
CA SER A 688 9.74 -8.30 25.32
C SER A 688 9.92 -9.60 24.53
N CYS A 689 11.17 -10.08 24.42
CA CYS A 689 11.48 -11.41 23.90
C CYS A 689 10.65 -12.50 24.61
N ALA A 690 10.46 -12.40 25.93
CA ALA A 690 9.61 -13.31 26.69
C ALA A 690 8.13 -13.23 26.27
N ASP A 691 7.60 -12.06 25.94
CA ASP A 691 6.21 -11.91 25.53
C ASP A 691 5.94 -12.45 24.13
N VAL A 692 6.87 -12.24 23.19
CA VAL A 692 6.79 -12.81 21.84
C VAL A 692 6.93 -14.34 21.88
N LEU A 693 7.85 -14.88 22.70
CA LEU A 693 7.98 -16.32 22.92
C LEU A 693 6.69 -16.92 23.53
N ARG A 694 6.07 -16.22 24.49
CA ARG A 694 4.81 -16.65 25.12
C ARG A 694 3.63 -16.64 24.15
N ALA A 695 3.58 -15.68 23.21
CA ALA A 695 2.59 -15.68 22.14
C ALA A 695 2.68 -16.95 21.27
N LEU A 696 3.90 -17.45 21.04
CA LEU A 696 4.18 -18.72 20.34
C LEU A 696 4.12 -19.97 21.24
N GLN A 697 3.45 -19.89 22.40
CA GLN A 697 3.23 -21.02 23.32
C GLN A 697 4.50 -21.59 23.96
N HIS A 698 5.60 -20.84 23.99
CA HIS A 698 6.75 -21.16 24.84
C HIS A 698 6.54 -20.66 26.27
N GLU A 699 7.30 -21.23 27.22
CA GLU A 699 7.34 -20.80 28.62
C GLU A 699 8.69 -20.14 28.96
N PRO A 700 8.80 -18.79 28.89
CA PRO A 700 10.07 -18.09 29.05
C PRO A 700 10.78 -18.34 30.38
N ALA A 701 10.03 -18.62 31.46
CA ALA A 701 10.60 -18.95 32.76
C ALA A 701 11.38 -20.26 32.72
N MET A 702 10.78 -21.35 32.21
CA MET A 702 11.47 -22.63 32.04
C MET A 702 12.66 -22.52 31.06
N MET A 703 12.52 -21.71 30.00
CA MET A 703 13.62 -21.45 29.06
C MET A 703 14.79 -20.72 29.75
N PHE A 704 14.50 -19.71 30.58
CA PHE A 704 15.50 -18.99 31.34
C PHE A 704 16.21 -19.90 32.34
N ASP A 705 15.47 -20.69 33.14
CA ASP A 705 16.06 -21.59 34.13
C ASP A 705 16.93 -22.68 33.48
N ALA A 706 16.51 -23.24 32.35
CA ALA A 706 17.31 -24.20 31.58
C ALA A 706 18.60 -23.57 31.01
N LEU A 707 18.52 -22.35 30.47
CA LEU A 707 19.68 -21.62 29.97
C LEU A 707 20.62 -21.17 31.11
N LYS A 708 20.08 -20.82 32.27
CA LYS A 708 20.83 -20.47 33.48
C LYS A 708 21.60 -21.68 34.02
N HIS A 709 20.94 -22.84 34.19
CA HIS A 709 21.63 -24.08 34.60
C HIS A 709 22.76 -24.43 33.62
N ARG A 710 22.50 -24.29 32.30
CA ARG A 710 23.52 -24.55 31.28
C ARG A 710 24.67 -23.53 31.29
N ALA A 711 24.39 -22.27 31.63
CA ALA A 711 25.40 -21.24 31.85
C ALA A 711 26.29 -21.59 33.06
N GLU A 712 25.68 -22.03 34.17
CA GLU A 712 26.38 -22.43 35.40
C GLU A 712 27.26 -23.68 35.19
N GLU A 713 26.79 -24.67 34.42
CA GLU A 713 27.59 -25.84 34.00
C GLU A 713 28.85 -25.47 33.18
N CYS A 714 28.74 -24.50 32.28
CA CYS A 714 29.80 -24.18 31.31
C CYS A 714 30.74 -23.04 31.76
N ALA A 715 30.30 -22.16 32.66
CA ALA A 715 31.00 -20.91 33.00
C ALA A 715 31.60 -20.94 34.43
N ALA A 716 32.66 -21.73 34.61
CA ALA A 716 33.39 -21.86 35.88
C ALA A 716 33.90 -20.50 36.42
N GLY A 717 33.11 -19.89 37.31
CA GLY A 717 33.41 -18.60 37.96
C GLY A 717 32.76 -17.35 37.37
N SER A 718 31.82 -17.47 36.40
CA SER A 718 31.12 -16.29 35.83
C SER A 718 29.60 -16.45 35.62
N GLY A 719 28.99 -17.47 36.24
CA GLY A 719 27.56 -17.80 36.12
C GLY A 719 26.62 -16.62 36.41
N ASP A 720 26.84 -15.84 37.48
CA ASP A 720 25.97 -14.72 37.85
C ASP A 720 25.86 -13.65 36.75
N ALA A 721 27.00 -13.23 36.18
CA ALA A 721 27.03 -12.23 35.12
C ALA A 721 26.34 -12.72 33.84
N LEU A 722 26.50 -14.01 33.51
CA LEU A 722 25.87 -14.64 32.35
C LEU A 722 24.36 -14.84 32.58
N SER A 723 23.95 -15.17 33.80
CA SER A 723 22.55 -15.24 34.23
C SER A 723 21.86 -13.86 34.17
N CYS A 724 22.51 -12.79 34.63
CA CYS A 724 22.01 -11.42 34.48
C CYS A 724 21.88 -11.00 33.01
N ALA A 725 22.82 -11.39 32.15
CA ALA A 725 22.75 -11.11 30.71
C ALA A 725 21.59 -11.85 30.03
N LEU A 726 21.38 -13.13 30.36
CA LEU A 726 20.23 -13.92 29.92
C LEU A 726 18.91 -13.29 30.40
N ALA A 727 18.83 -12.92 31.68
CA ALA A 727 17.63 -12.30 32.25
C ALA A 727 17.29 -10.98 31.54
N HIS A 728 18.29 -10.12 31.27
CA HIS A 728 18.10 -8.91 30.48
C HIS A 728 17.61 -9.22 29.06
N ALA A 729 18.16 -10.23 28.38
CA ALA A 729 17.76 -10.61 27.02
C ALA A 729 16.30 -11.11 26.92
N PHE A 730 15.77 -11.78 27.94
CA PHE A 730 14.35 -12.16 28.00
C PHE A 730 13.42 -10.96 28.22
N HIS A 731 13.85 -9.96 29.02
CA HIS A 731 13.02 -8.79 29.36
C HIS A 731 13.20 -7.61 28.39
N SER A 732 14.22 -7.61 27.52
CA SER A 732 14.37 -6.62 26.46
C SER A 732 13.37 -6.83 25.32
N MET A 733 12.99 -5.75 24.64
CA MET A 733 12.40 -5.84 23.30
C MET A 733 13.38 -6.53 22.32
N PRO A 734 12.88 -7.27 21.31
CA PRO A 734 13.69 -7.83 20.22
C PRO A 734 14.34 -6.78 19.30
N SER A 735 13.86 -5.53 19.30
CA SER A 735 14.44 -4.43 18.52
C SER A 735 15.85 -4.07 19.01
N PHE A 736 16.68 -3.50 18.11
CA PHE A 736 18.07 -3.19 18.44
C PHE A 736 18.16 -2.11 19.53
N ALA A 737 18.93 -2.39 20.58
CA ALA A 737 19.28 -1.42 21.61
C ALA A 737 20.71 -0.94 21.41
N MET A 738 20.87 0.29 20.91
CA MET A 738 22.18 0.94 20.78
C MET A 738 22.83 1.16 22.15
N ALA A 739 23.98 0.54 22.38
CA ALA A 739 24.82 0.85 23.54
C ALA A 739 25.52 2.20 23.31
N ARG A 740 24.97 3.29 23.89
CA ARG A 740 25.58 4.66 23.91
C ARG A 740 27.00 4.60 24.49
N THR A 741 27.99 4.32 23.64
CA THR A 741 29.39 4.12 24.01
C THR A 741 30.15 5.43 23.87
N LYS A 742 30.48 6.07 24.99
CA LYS A 742 31.31 7.30 25.01
C LYS A 742 32.70 7.00 24.45
N GLN A 743 32.91 7.25 23.17
CA GLN A 743 34.23 7.19 22.56
C GLN A 743 35.09 8.36 23.09
N THR A 744 36.15 8.03 23.83
CA THR A 744 37.13 9.01 24.27
C THR A 744 38.05 9.38 23.10
N ALA A 745 38.08 10.66 22.75
CA ALA A 745 38.72 11.14 21.53
C ALA A 745 40.23 10.79 21.47
N ARG A 746 40.65 10.15 20.37
CA ARG A 746 42.05 9.82 20.10
C ARG A 746 42.65 10.84 19.12
N LYS A 747 43.66 11.60 19.58
CA LYS A 747 44.27 12.71 18.82
C LYS A 747 44.81 12.26 17.46
N SER A 748 44.43 12.95 16.39
CA SER A 748 45.11 12.89 15.09
C SER A 748 46.23 13.94 15.00
N THR A 749 47.41 13.53 14.52
CA THR A 749 48.55 14.43 14.26
C THR A 749 48.70 14.64 12.77
N GLY A 750 48.32 15.82 12.28
CA GLY A 750 48.39 16.15 10.85
C GLY A 750 49.81 16.52 10.39
N GLY A 751 50.20 16.04 9.20
CA GLY A 751 51.36 16.49 8.44
C GLY A 751 50.94 16.88 7.01
N LYS A 752 51.52 17.94 6.44
CA LYS A 752 51.12 18.51 5.14
C LYS A 752 52.29 18.65 4.17
N ALA A 753 51.93 18.62 2.88
CA ALA A 753 52.71 19.15 1.73
C ALA A 753 53.95 18.33 1.29
N PRO A 754 54.50 18.56 0.08
CA PRO A 754 54.08 19.52 -0.96
C PRO A 754 53.71 18.93 -2.33
N ARG A 755 53.01 19.75 -3.11
CA ARG A 755 52.57 19.50 -4.51
C ARG A 755 53.66 19.97 -5.48
N LYS A 756 53.85 19.29 -6.62
CA LYS A 756 54.67 19.81 -7.74
C LYS A 756 53.95 19.64 -9.07
N GLN A 757 53.87 20.71 -9.85
CA GLN A 757 53.33 20.73 -11.21
C GLN A 757 54.44 20.45 -12.22
N LEU A 758 54.07 19.90 -13.37
CA LEU A 758 54.71 20.16 -14.66
C LEU A 758 53.70 19.87 -15.77
N ALA A 759 53.74 20.65 -16.86
CA ALA A 759 52.75 20.60 -17.93
C ALA A 759 53.41 20.74 -19.30
N THR A 760 52.87 20.05 -20.30
CA THR A 760 53.17 20.33 -21.71
C THR A 760 51.98 19.99 -22.62
N LYS A 761 51.79 20.79 -23.67
CA LYS A 761 50.74 20.61 -24.69
C LYS A 761 51.27 19.82 -25.89
N ALA A 762 50.48 18.89 -26.43
CA ALA A 762 50.31 18.64 -27.88
C ALA A 762 49.11 17.68 -28.05
N ALA A 763 47.94 18.03 -28.61
CA ALA A 763 47.60 18.69 -29.89
C ALA A 763 47.33 17.71 -31.06
N ARG A 764 46.05 17.34 -31.22
CA ARG A 764 45.31 17.10 -32.49
C ARG A 764 45.93 16.18 -33.57
N LYS A 765 45.20 15.10 -33.91
CA LYS A 765 44.21 15.14 -35.03
C LYS A 765 43.33 13.89 -35.10
N SER A 766 42.14 14.08 -35.68
CA SER A 766 41.11 13.06 -35.94
C SER A 766 41.12 12.59 -37.40
N ALA A 767 40.79 11.32 -37.64
CA ALA A 767 40.37 10.79 -38.95
C ALA A 767 39.29 9.69 -38.74
N PRO A 768 38.36 9.43 -39.69
CA PRO A 768 37.08 8.82 -39.35
C PRO A 768 36.81 7.41 -39.91
N THR A 769 35.88 6.71 -39.22
CA THR A 769 34.90 5.74 -39.74
C THR A 769 35.31 4.66 -40.75
N THR A 770 35.30 3.40 -40.30
CA THR A 770 34.71 2.26 -41.03
C THR A 770 33.87 1.41 -40.06
N GLY A 771 32.78 0.80 -40.54
CA GLY A 771 31.81 0.09 -39.70
C GLY A 771 31.96 -1.43 -39.72
N GLY A 772 31.56 -2.11 -38.63
CA GLY A 772 31.60 -3.58 -38.56
C GLY A 772 30.78 -4.19 -37.41
N VAL A 773 29.67 -4.86 -37.77
CA VAL A 773 28.95 -5.92 -37.03
C VAL A 773 28.56 -5.65 -35.56
N LYS A 774 27.26 -5.42 -35.31
CA LYS A 774 26.68 -5.49 -33.95
C LYS A 774 26.77 -6.93 -33.41
N LYS A 775 27.47 -7.14 -32.28
CA LYS A 775 27.43 -8.40 -31.52
C LYS A 775 26.12 -8.51 -30.72
N PRO A 776 25.59 -9.73 -30.46
CA PRO A 776 24.35 -9.91 -29.72
C PRO A 776 24.47 -9.51 -28.25
N HIS A 777 23.47 -8.78 -27.76
CA HIS A 777 23.40 -8.29 -26.38
C HIS A 777 23.04 -9.42 -25.40
N ARG A 778 24.02 -9.90 -24.61
CA ARG A 778 23.79 -10.89 -23.54
C ARG A 778 23.16 -10.20 -22.32
N TYR A 779 21.92 -10.54 -22.01
CA TYR A 779 21.20 -9.98 -20.86
C TYR A 779 21.66 -10.61 -19.53
N ARG A 780 21.45 -9.89 -18.41
CA ARG A 780 21.67 -10.44 -17.06
C ARG A 780 20.79 -11.69 -16.84
N PRO A 781 21.23 -12.68 -16.04
CA PRO A 781 20.37 -13.80 -15.64
C PRO A 781 19.02 -13.29 -15.10
N GLY A 782 17.93 -13.96 -15.46
CA GLY A 782 16.57 -13.49 -15.12
C GLY A 782 16.03 -12.34 -15.98
N THR A 783 16.79 -11.69 -16.88
CA THR A 783 16.29 -10.53 -17.66
C THR A 783 15.61 -10.87 -19.01
N VAL A 784 16.02 -11.94 -19.70
CA VAL A 784 15.35 -12.51 -20.91
C VAL A 784 13.90 -12.94 -20.60
N ALA A 785 13.64 -14.17 -20.16
CA ALA A 785 13.22 -14.40 -18.78
C ALA A 785 12.10 -13.46 -18.24
N LEU A 786 12.40 -12.47 -17.39
CA LEU A 786 11.39 -11.52 -16.87
C LEU A 786 10.74 -10.66 -17.98
N ARG A 787 11.43 -10.39 -19.08
CA ARG A 787 10.85 -9.75 -20.28
C ARG A 787 9.95 -10.73 -21.05
N GLU A 788 10.18 -12.03 -20.99
CA GLU A 788 9.29 -13.05 -21.55
C GLU A 788 8.03 -13.21 -20.69
N ILE A 789 8.12 -13.24 -19.35
CA ILE A 789 6.95 -13.07 -18.46
C ILE A 789 6.18 -11.80 -18.86
N ARG A 790 6.84 -10.64 -18.90
CA ARG A 790 6.21 -9.34 -19.22
C ARG A 790 5.71 -9.23 -20.67
N LYS A 791 6.10 -10.16 -21.55
CA LYS A 791 5.55 -10.29 -22.91
C LYS A 791 4.27 -11.13 -22.86
N TYR A 792 4.32 -12.33 -22.30
CA TYR A 792 3.16 -13.23 -22.21
C TYR A 792 2.05 -12.67 -21.30
N GLN A 793 2.38 -11.86 -20.28
CA GLN A 793 1.41 -11.06 -19.51
C GLN A 793 0.77 -9.91 -20.30
N LYS A 794 1.28 -9.55 -21.48
CA LYS A 794 0.78 -8.44 -22.33
C LYS A 794 0.10 -8.90 -23.62
N SER A 795 0.11 -10.18 -23.94
CA SER A 795 -0.47 -10.73 -25.17
C SER A 795 -1.12 -12.10 -24.92
N THR A 796 -2.38 -12.26 -25.31
CA THR A 796 -3.07 -13.56 -25.32
C THR A 796 -2.75 -14.37 -26.58
N ASP A 797 -1.52 -14.27 -27.07
CA ASP A 797 -1.05 -14.97 -28.28
C ASP A 797 -0.83 -16.46 -27.96
N LEU A 798 -1.27 -17.33 -28.88
CA LEU A 798 -1.01 -18.76 -28.78
C LEU A 798 0.49 -19.07 -28.83
N LEU A 799 0.95 -19.83 -27.85
CA LEU A 799 2.34 -20.15 -27.58
C LEU A 799 2.87 -21.25 -28.50
N ILE A 800 2.02 -22.21 -28.90
CA ILE A 800 2.41 -23.28 -29.82
C ILE A 800 2.41 -22.73 -31.24
N ARG A 801 3.43 -23.09 -32.03
CA ARG A 801 3.48 -22.69 -33.44
C ARG A 801 2.38 -23.43 -34.22
N LYS A 802 1.45 -22.66 -34.80
CA LYS A 802 0.26 -23.15 -35.52
C LYS A 802 0.55 -24.22 -36.58
N LEU A 803 1.65 -24.11 -37.33
CA LEU A 803 1.99 -25.08 -38.39
C LEU A 803 2.41 -26.46 -37.84
N PRO A 804 3.33 -26.58 -36.86
CA PRO A 804 3.54 -27.81 -36.09
C PRO A 804 2.25 -28.37 -35.46
N PHE A 805 1.45 -27.54 -34.78
CA PHE A 805 0.19 -28.00 -34.17
C PHE A 805 -0.78 -28.58 -35.20
N GLN A 806 -0.94 -27.90 -36.34
CA GLN A 806 -1.76 -28.37 -37.47
C GLN A 806 -1.28 -29.71 -38.06
N ARG A 807 0.02 -30.03 -37.98
CA ARG A 807 0.55 -31.34 -38.41
C ARG A 807 0.15 -32.41 -37.40
N LEU A 808 0.41 -32.19 -36.12
CA LEU A 808 0.06 -33.12 -35.03
C LEU A 808 -1.44 -33.42 -34.98
N VAL A 809 -2.30 -32.41 -35.16
CA VAL A 809 -3.77 -32.60 -35.23
C VAL A 809 -4.16 -33.50 -36.40
N ARG A 810 -3.47 -33.42 -37.55
CA ARG A 810 -3.77 -34.25 -38.74
C ARG A 810 -3.21 -35.66 -38.61
N GLU A 811 -2.05 -35.80 -37.97
CA GLU A 811 -1.43 -37.08 -37.62
C GLU A 811 -2.35 -37.88 -36.70
N ILE A 812 -2.69 -37.34 -35.53
CA ILE A 812 -3.61 -37.96 -34.56
C ILE A 812 -4.97 -38.25 -35.19
N ALA A 813 -5.51 -37.34 -36.01
CA ALA A 813 -6.82 -37.54 -36.62
C ALA A 813 -6.86 -38.68 -37.65
N GLN A 814 -5.74 -38.98 -38.31
CA GLN A 814 -5.64 -40.08 -39.27
C GLN A 814 -5.83 -41.45 -38.59
N ASP A 815 -5.43 -41.59 -37.32
CA ASP A 815 -5.65 -42.80 -36.50
C ASP A 815 -7.13 -43.06 -36.21
N PHE A 816 -7.96 -42.02 -36.19
CA PHE A 816 -9.41 -42.13 -35.96
C PHE A 816 -10.22 -42.21 -37.26
N LYS A 817 -9.84 -41.46 -38.30
CA LYS A 817 -10.50 -41.47 -39.61
C LYS A 817 -9.60 -40.87 -40.71
N THR A 818 -9.41 -41.62 -41.79
CA THR A 818 -8.64 -41.15 -42.94
C THR A 818 -9.29 -39.97 -43.66
N ASP A 819 -8.47 -39.16 -44.34
CA ASP A 819 -8.88 -38.12 -45.30
C ASP A 819 -9.68 -36.94 -44.71
N LEU A 820 -9.55 -36.70 -43.41
CA LEU A 820 -10.18 -35.55 -42.72
C LEU A 820 -9.65 -34.19 -43.21
N ARG A 821 -10.54 -33.40 -43.81
CA ARG A 821 -10.27 -32.02 -44.26
C ARG A 821 -10.59 -31.00 -43.18
N PHE A 822 -9.58 -30.58 -42.43
CA PHE A 822 -9.70 -29.52 -41.42
C PHE A 822 -9.84 -28.11 -42.02
N GLN A 823 -10.85 -27.36 -41.56
CA GLN A 823 -10.95 -25.92 -41.75
C GLN A 823 -9.96 -25.16 -40.85
N SER A 824 -9.55 -23.95 -41.26
CA SER A 824 -8.61 -23.09 -40.51
C SER A 824 -9.08 -22.73 -39.10
N HIS A 825 -10.38 -22.47 -38.93
CA HIS A 825 -10.99 -22.15 -37.63
C HIS A 825 -11.10 -23.38 -36.71
N ALA A 826 -11.33 -24.58 -37.26
CA ALA A 826 -11.36 -25.82 -36.48
C ALA A 826 -9.97 -26.15 -35.89
N VAL A 827 -8.89 -25.96 -36.66
CA VAL A 827 -7.52 -26.10 -36.14
C VAL A 827 -7.22 -25.06 -35.06
N LEU A 828 -7.71 -23.82 -35.23
CA LEU A 828 -7.52 -22.75 -34.25
C LEU A 828 -8.25 -23.06 -32.93
N ALA A 829 -9.52 -23.45 -32.97
CA ALA A 829 -10.30 -23.81 -31.77
C ALA A 829 -9.71 -25.03 -31.03
N LEU A 830 -9.20 -26.04 -31.77
CA LEU A 830 -8.44 -27.15 -31.17
C LEU A 830 -7.14 -26.67 -30.50
N GLN A 831 -6.48 -25.66 -31.05
CA GLN A 831 -5.25 -25.10 -30.47
C GLN A 831 -5.55 -24.29 -29.21
N GLU A 832 -6.56 -23.42 -29.23
CA GLU A 832 -7.03 -22.66 -28.08
C GLU A 832 -7.43 -23.58 -26.92
N ALA A 833 -8.19 -24.65 -27.21
CA ALA A 833 -8.59 -25.63 -26.20
C ALA A 833 -7.39 -26.42 -25.63
N ALA A 834 -6.45 -26.86 -26.49
CA ALA A 834 -5.27 -27.59 -26.05
C ALA A 834 -4.32 -26.72 -25.20
N GLU A 835 -4.09 -25.48 -25.59
CA GLU A 835 -3.24 -24.56 -24.84
C GLU A 835 -3.88 -24.11 -23.51
N ALA A 836 -5.19 -23.82 -23.49
CA ALA A 836 -5.90 -23.52 -22.24
C ALA A 836 -5.85 -24.70 -21.24
N TYR A 837 -6.00 -25.93 -21.73
CA TYR A 837 -5.83 -27.13 -20.91
C TYR A 837 -4.39 -27.27 -20.38
N LEU A 838 -3.38 -27.11 -21.23
CA LEU A 838 -1.97 -27.22 -20.84
C LEU A 838 -1.56 -26.15 -19.83
N VAL A 839 -1.94 -24.88 -20.05
CA VAL A 839 -1.67 -23.78 -19.10
C VAL A 839 -2.26 -24.10 -17.73
N GLY A 840 -3.54 -24.51 -17.69
CA GLY A 840 -4.17 -24.92 -16.44
C GLY A 840 -3.52 -26.13 -15.79
N LEU A 841 -2.99 -27.10 -16.55
CA LEU A 841 -2.27 -28.25 -15.98
C LEU A 841 -0.91 -27.85 -15.40
N PHE A 842 -0.20 -26.91 -16.03
CA PHE A 842 1.06 -26.38 -15.51
C PHE A 842 0.86 -25.50 -14.26
N GLU A 843 -0.28 -24.82 -14.14
CA GLU A 843 -0.69 -24.08 -12.92
C GLU A 843 -0.77 -25.01 -11.70
N ASP A 844 -1.60 -26.07 -11.76
CA ASP A 844 -1.68 -27.10 -10.69
C ASP A 844 -0.34 -27.78 -10.43
N THR A 845 0.45 -28.03 -11.48
CA THR A 845 1.80 -28.61 -11.38
C THR A 845 2.75 -27.70 -10.59
N ASN A 846 2.66 -26.39 -10.81
CA ASN A 846 3.44 -25.39 -10.07
C ASN A 846 3.01 -25.33 -8.60
N LEU A 847 1.70 -25.38 -8.32
CA LEU A 847 1.17 -25.47 -6.95
C LEU A 847 1.66 -26.74 -6.23
N CYS A 848 1.76 -27.88 -6.92
CA CYS A 848 2.34 -29.11 -6.38
C CYS A 848 3.84 -28.96 -6.06
N ALA A 849 4.61 -28.23 -6.88
CA ALA A 849 6.01 -27.95 -6.61
C ALA A 849 6.20 -27.02 -5.40
N ILE A 850 5.39 -25.94 -5.31
CA ILE A 850 5.38 -24.98 -4.20
C ILE A 850 4.99 -25.65 -2.88
N HIS A 851 3.94 -26.48 -2.86
CA HIS A 851 3.54 -27.27 -1.69
C HIS A 851 4.69 -28.16 -1.18
N ALA A 852 5.46 -28.73 -2.10
CA ALA A 852 6.66 -29.51 -1.82
C ALA A 852 7.95 -28.66 -1.65
N LYS A 853 7.81 -27.37 -1.30
CA LYS A 853 8.89 -26.39 -1.03
C LYS A 853 9.97 -26.30 -2.12
N ARG A 854 9.57 -26.32 -3.39
CA ARG A 854 10.49 -26.21 -4.55
C ARG A 854 10.01 -25.20 -5.58
N VAL A 855 10.96 -24.48 -6.16
CA VAL A 855 10.76 -23.61 -7.33
C VAL A 855 10.81 -24.40 -8.64
N THR A 856 11.48 -25.55 -8.67
CA THR A 856 11.60 -26.39 -9.87
C THR A 856 10.53 -27.47 -9.93
N ILE A 857 9.69 -27.40 -10.96
CA ILE A 857 8.73 -28.43 -11.37
C ILE A 857 9.48 -29.72 -11.78
N MET A 858 8.97 -30.87 -11.33
CA MET A 858 9.50 -32.20 -11.63
C MET A 858 8.39 -33.10 -12.24
N PRO A 859 8.74 -34.19 -12.96
CA PRO A 859 7.74 -35.11 -13.55
C PRO A 859 6.74 -35.71 -12.53
N LYS A 860 7.14 -35.85 -11.26
CA LYS A 860 6.26 -36.30 -10.17
C LYS A 860 5.14 -35.30 -9.85
N ASP A 861 5.35 -34.01 -10.10
CA ASP A 861 4.41 -32.93 -9.76
C ASP A 861 3.27 -32.89 -10.78
N ILE A 862 3.57 -33.03 -12.09
CA ILE A 862 2.54 -33.16 -13.13
C ILE A 862 1.79 -34.49 -13.02
N GLN A 863 2.46 -35.57 -12.61
CA GLN A 863 1.79 -36.84 -12.26
C GLN A 863 0.90 -36.73 -11.02
N LEU A 864 1.12 -35.76 -10.13
CA LEU A 864 0.26 -35.49 -8.99
C LEU A 864 -0.94 -34.62 -9.40
N ALA A 865 -0.69 -33.53 -10.13
CA ALA A 865 -1.73 -32.65 -10.68
C ALA A 865 -2.77 -33.42 -11.52
N ARG A 866 -2.34 -34.28 -12.45
CA ARG A 866 -3.26 -35.12 -13.25
C ARG A 866 -4.10 -36.06 -12.38
N ARG A 867 -3.50 -36.69 -11.36
CA ARG A 867 -4.23 -37.54 -10.39
C ARG A 867 -5.26 -36.76 -9.57
N ILE A 868 -4.94 -35.53 -9.14
CA ILE A 868 -5.87 -34.65 -8.42
C ILE A 868 -7.04 -34.23 -9.32
N ARG A 869 -6.79 -33.99 -10.62
CA ARG A 869 -7.82 -33.71 -11.63
C ARG A 869 -8.72 -34.91 -12.00
N GLY A 870 -8.51 -36.07 -11.37
CA GLY A 870 -9.24 -37.30 -11.68
C GLY A 870 -8.81 -37.98 -12.97
N GLU A 871 -7.79 -37.47 -13.66
CA GLU A 871 -7.22 -38.10 -14.85
C GLU A 871 -6.42 -39.34 -14.44
N ARG A 872 -7.01 -40.51 -14.63
CA ARG A 872 -6.25 -41.77 -14.57
C ARG A 872 -5.30 -41.83 -15.78
N ALA A 873 -4.05 -42.19 -15.49
CA ALA A 873 -2.99 -42.33 -16.49
C ALA A 873 -3.06 -43.69 -17.20
#